data_AF-A0A6N6N8D7-F1
#
_entry.id   AF-A0A6N6N8D7-F1
#
_cell.length_a   1.000
_cell.length_b   1.000
_cell.length_c   1.000
_cell.angle_alpha   90.00
_cell.angle_beta   90.00
_cell.angle_gamma   90.00
#
_symmetry.space_group_name_H-M   'P 1'
#
loop_
_entity.id
_entity.type
_entity.pdbx_description
1 polymer ?
#
loop_
_entity_poly.entity_id
_entity_poly.type
_entity_poly.pdbx_seq_one_letter_code
_entity_poly.pdbx_strand_id
1 'polypeptide(L)'
;MPSLSSLLAELPEIKQSRMVSSGLGVWMAWSGKKHNAIENTMRDYGALLMTEDNNQALWFCPDNEVLRAVARLQNWARVNSLPAFCQVFPVTFLVAPDLSISLSVPQEIKVQDVVAPSDFEVWLHPKLKEQVASVKGLAVRPANAMDGLAPLEWNTLHADSGLDYESMLKWYFIIKPLGKLGDKESIIGWRDFSAEIQDLLQRLGLRYISDVKEGFIFFPLNNIRLLRTFCSDVLNTIAAAKADEEKKYWPVVMAAVPQQGHNFTEELPKKVGVDWNRLVPDFPHLRYVDAFLLSNWFKLNETRYGGAQVTLDSWCNIRLKDGGDDARYGTMEVMLPVNMVQNDGRECFYCGQKNHLPSECPTKQFTQPASQVWTQLSKLDLDALNDAVVELDKAVDPENFVATMEALLDKKKGPAALLARCIFEINSCVQLRLLKLVWRSRGKEWPEGLRQLAPEESSNAWSALAALQGGDIDEAALQAKEASLKHQRSFQPHSFMGFLSMEQEDFGQALFQWQEAERLGYTPLQQGYLEFLQGRLHEVEGAYKDAVSAYKRAYVISPMWQECLYRQAVAMVKMGFAGQAMDLFHDLIQRDPHMFNRILIDPELDRGRVQILSALWDLWYDVETRAEEARKQVDEYIEDINKRFDKKHAFYEAAAEDLDRLKKIGAIRNYVAYRQLLRGAEKFKEQLDNQVKLEVRRVNGTVEFLTERIKEIQKEAAWFPFPSLLRDFNRDFNFCVEKINWIKTQQIKQAENFRKSLDFMTQIEDHIDTLQKKLVTLRIIRDGTLFVLMLGKSFIWFELVGLGLALMAVPAFLYFTHGVEGSWIVDTIRTQQWEFTKGLVIILSVLALLFSAVKTALGFEKKKREMFEQLEEELRTVAPKRY
;
A
#
# COMPACT_ATOMS: atom_id res chain seq x y z
N MET A 1 -51.94 -17.37 -3.74
CA MET A 1 -52.57 -16.56 -2.67
C MET A 1 -51.46 -15.78 -1.99
N PRO A 2 -51.70 -14.52 -1.59
CA PRO A 2 -50.80 -13.78 -0.71
C PRO A 2 -50.42 -14.61 0.52
N SER A 3 -49.11 -14.76 0.75
CA SER A 3 -48.54 -15.52 1.86
C SER A 3 -47.49 -14.68 2.58
N LEU A 4 -47.62 -14.53 3.90
CA LEU A 4 -46.60 -13.83 4.69
C LEU A 4 -45.27 -14.60 4.67
N SER A 5 -45.33 -15.93 4.60
CA SER A 5 -44.13 -16.78 4.59
C SER A 5 -43.25 -16.56 3.35
N SER A 6 -43.86 -16.25 2.20
CA SER A 6 -43.10 -15.99 0.96
C SER A 6 -42.33 -14.67 1.05
N LEU A 7 -42.95 -13.63 1.62
CA LEU A 7 -42.29 -12.34 1.86
C LEU A 7 -41.12 -12.47 2.85
N LEU A 8 -41.31 -13.22 3.94
CA LEU A 8 -40.25 -13.43 4.93
C LEU A 8 -39.05 -14.20 4.38
N ALA A 9 -39.27 -15.08 3.39
CA ALA A 9 -38.20 -15.84 2.74
C ALA A 9 -37.29 -14.99 1.84
N GLU A 10 -37.75 -13.83 1.39
CA GLU A 10 -36.96 -12.89 0.58
C GLU A 10 -36.05 -11.98 1.41
N LEU A 11 -36.31 -11.87 2.73
CA LEU A 11 -35.50 -11.04 3.60
C LEU A 11 -34.12 -11.68 3.86
N PRO A 12 -33.05 -10.88 3.96
CA PRO A 12 -31.71 -11.40 4.22
C PRO A 12 -31.63 -12.06 5.61
N GLU A 13 -30.90 -13.17 5.68
CA GLU A 13 -30.68 -13.92 6.92
C GLU A 13 -29.53 -13.31 7.72
N ILE A 14 -29.85 -12.64 8.84
CA ILE A 14 -28.86 -11.93 9.66
C ILE A 14 -28.41 -12.82 10.82
N LYS A 15 -27.16 -13.32 10.75
CA LYS A 15 -26.55 -14.15 11.83
C LYS A 15 -26.09 -13.33 13.03
N GLN A 16 -25.58 -12.12 12.79
CA GLN A 16 -25.12 -11.20 13.83
C GLN A 16 -25.69 -9.81 13.55
N SER A 17 -26.48 -9.28 14.48
CA SER A 17 -27.09 -7.96 14.34
C SER A 17 -26.19 -6.87 14.92
N ARG A 18 -25.98 -5.80 14.15
CA ARG A 18 -25.34 -4.54 14.56
C ARG A 18 -26.30 -3.68 15.38
N MET A 19 -27.57 -3.65 15.00
CA MET A 19 -28.64 -2.96 15.72
C MET A 19 -29.88 -3.85 15.82
N VAL A 20 -30.60 -3.73 16.93
CA VAL A 20 -31.87 -4.42 17.18
C VAL A 20 -32.86 -3.43 17.76
N SER A 21 -34.09 -3.40 17.24
CA SER A 21 -35.17 -2.57 17.78
C SER A 21 -36.52 -3.27 17.70
N SER A 22 -37.41 -2.99 18.65
CA SER A 22 -38.81 -3.39 18.57
C SER A 22 -39.62 -2.39 17.76
N GLY A 23 -40.59 -2.87 16.98
CA GLY A 23 -41.57 -2.01 16.31
C GLY A 23 -42.78 -2.80 15.84
N LEU A 24 -43.49 -2.27 14.86
CA LEU A 24 -44.70 -2.83 14.29
C LEU A 24 -44.47 -3.27 12.85
N GLY A 25 -44.82 -4.51 12.56
CA GLY A 25 -44.90 -5.04 11.20
C GLY A 25 -46.30 -4.84 10.67
N VAL A 26 -46.41 -4.43 9.41
CA VAL A 26 -47.68 -4.34 8.69
C VAL A 26 -47.60 -5.18 7.43
N TRP A 27 -48.39 -6.24 7.39
CA TRP A 27 -48.59 -7.04 6.19
C TRP A 27 -49.87 -6.57 5.51
N MET A 28 -49.75 -6.16 4.25
CA MET A 28 -50.90 -5.81 3.42
C MET A 28 -50.98 -6.76 2.23
N ALA A 29 -52.20 -7.21 1.91
CA ALA A 29 -52.49 -8.03 0.74
C ALA A 29 -53.68 -7.43 -0.01
N TRP A 30 -53.62 -7.34 -1.33
CA TRP A 30 -54.67 -6.70 -2.14
C TRP A 30 -55.08 -7.55 -3.34
N SER A 31 -56.27 -7.29 -3.88
CA SER A 31 -56.73 -7.87 -5.14
C SER A 31 -56.51 -6.89 -6.31
N GLY A 32 -56.03 -7.40 -7.44
CA GLY A 32 -55.76 -6.58 -8.63
C GLY A 32 -54.49 -5.71 -8.51
N LYS A 33 -54.54 -4.48 -9.04
CA LYS A 33 -53.41 -3.54 -8.99
C LYS A 33 -53.35 -2.81 -7.65
N LYS A 34 -52.16 -2.67 -7.08
CA LYS A 34 -51.90 -1.88 -5.88
C LYS A 34 -52.42 -0.45 -6.05
N HIS A 35 -53.19 0.02 -5.07
CA HIS A 35 -53.66 1.40 -5.06
C HIS A 35 -52.58 2.34 -4.49
N ASN A 36 -52.25 3.42 -5.20
CA ASN A 36 -51.21 4.39 -4.80
C ASN A 36 -51.44 4.99 -3.39
N ALA A 37 -52.69 4.99 -2.91
CA ALA A 37 -53.04 5.46 -1.57
C ALA A 37 -52.36 4.66 -0.46
N ILE A 38 -52.19 3.34 -0.63
CA ILE A 38 -51.51 2.48 0.36
C ILE A 38 -50.08 2.96 0.52
N GLU A 39 -49.32 3.00 -0.58
CA GLU A 39 -47.90 3.33 -0.54
C GLU A 39 -47.65 4.78 -0.09
N ASN A 40 -48.43 5.73 -0.60
CA ASN A 40 -48.30 7.13 -0.20
C ASN A 40 -48.59 7.29 1.30
N THR A 41 -49.66 6.68 1.81
CA THR A 41 -50.01 6.80 3.23
C THR A 41 -48.99 6.09 4.11
N MET A 42 -48.56 4.87 3.77
CA MET A 42 -47.57 4.16 4.58
C MET A 42 -46.25 4.95 4.65
N ARG A 43 -45.74 5.46 3.51
CA ARG A 43 -44.50 6.26 3.50
C ARG A 43 -44.64 7.59 4.23
N ASP A 44 -45.76 8.30 4.11
CA ASP A 44 -45.98 9.61 4.76
C ASP A 44 -46.02 9.52 6.30
N TYR A 45 -46.28 8.34 6.85
CA TYR A 45 -46.26 8.04 8.29
C TYR A 45 -45.04 7.22 8.71
N GLY A 46 -43.98 7.23 7.91
CA GLY A 46 -42.69 6.65 8.30
C GLY A 46 -42.67 5.12 8.32
N ALA A 47 -43.48 4.47 7.48
CA ALA A 47 -43.32 3.04 7.24
C ALA A 47 -42.19 2.76 6.24
N LEU A 48 -41.29 1.87 6.61
CA LEU A 48 -40.22 1.35 5.78
C LEU A 48 -40.72 0.11 5.02
N LEU A 49 -40.64 0.13 3.69
CA LEU A 49 -40.94 -1.05 2.89
C LEU A 49 -39.82 -2.09 3.05
N MET A 50 -40.17 -3.30 3.48
CA MET A 50 -39.20 -4.38 3.69
C MET A 50 -39.12 -5.31 2.46
N THR A 51 -40.27 -5.71 1.95
CA THR A 51 -40.41 -6.51 0.72
C THR A 51 -41.79 -6.27 0.10
N GLU A 52 -41.89 -6.42 -1.21
CA GLU A 52 -43.09 -6.28 -2.00
C GLU A 52 -43.14 -7.35 -3.09
N ASP A 53 -44.30 -8.00 -3.22
CA ASP A 53 -44.68 -8.87 -4.33
C ASP A 53 -45.94 -8.27 -5.01
N ASN A 54 -46.34 -8.84 -6.15
CA ASN A 54 -47.38 -8.32 -7.03
C ASN A 54 -48.72 -8.00 -6.32
N ASN A 55 -49.07 -8.75 -5.27
CA ASN A 55 -50.34 -8.66 -4.56
C ASN A 55 -50.20 -8.51 -3.03
N GLN A 56 -49.00 -8.25 -2.52
CA GLN A 56 -48.76 -8.08 -1.08
C GLN A 56 -47.47 -7.31 -0.79
N ALA A 57 -47.40 -6.68 0.39
CA ALA A 57 -46.19 -6.02 0.88
C ALA A 57 -46.08 -6.14 2.39
N LEU A 58 -44.83 -6.15 2.87
CA LEU A 58 -44.49 -6.12 4.28
C LEU A 58 -43.75 -4.82 4.61
N TRP A 59 -44.26 -4.12 5.61
CA TRP A 59 -43.72 -2.84 6.08
C TRP A 59 -43.25 -2.95 7.52
N PHE A 60 -42.17 -2.26 7.85
CA PHE A 60 -41.70 -2.03 9.21
C PHE A 60 -42.02 -0.60 9.64
N CYS A 61 -42.53 -0.43 10.85
CA CYS A 61 -42.85 0.87 11.43
C CYS A 61 -42.22 0.97 12.83
N PRO A 62 -41.40 1.99 13.11
CA PRO A 62 -40.67 2.11 14.37
C PRO A 62 -41.57 2.54 15.54
N ASP A 63 -42.68 3.22 15.27
CA ASP A 63 -43.56 3.80 16.28
C ASP A 63 -45.06 3.57 15.98
N ASN A 64 -45.91 4.18 16.81
CA ASN A 64 -47.36 4.04 16.73
C ASN A 64 -48.01 4.89 15.61
N GLU A 65 -47.27 5.69 14.84
CA GLU A 65 -47.84 6.51 13.75
C GLU A 65 -48.51 5.64 12.68
N VAL A 66 -48.06 4.40 12.52
CA VAL A 66 -48.70 3.43 11.62
C VAL A 66 -50.16 3.16 11.98
N LEU A 67 -50.55 3.24 13.25
CA LEU A 67 -51.94 3.06 13.66
C LEU A 67 -52.82 4.20 13.13
N ARG A 68 -52.29 5.43 13.07
CA ARG A 68 -52.96 6.57 12.42
C ARG A 68 -53.00 6.40 10.90
N ALA A 69 -51.91 5.91 10.30
CA ALA A 69 -51.81 5.65 8.87
C ALA A 69 -52.89 4.67 8.39
N VAL A 70 -53.00 3.54 9.09
CA VAL A 70 -53.95 2.48 8.77
C VAL A 70 -55.39 2.91 9.09
N ALA A 71 -55.62 3.68 10.16
CA ALA A 71 -56.91 4.31 10.43
C ALA A 71 -57.35 5.30 9.32
N ARG A 72 -56.41 6.08 8.78
CA ARG A 72 -56.67 6.98 7.64
C ARG A 72 -57.05 6.19 6.39
N LEU A 73 -56.35 5.09 6.10
CA LEU A 73 -56.71 4.20 4.99
C LEU A 73 -58.10 3.60 5.17
N GLN A 74 -58.44 3.18 6.40
CA GLN A 74 -59.77 2.65 6.72
C GLN A 74 -60.89 3.66 6.45
N ASN A 75 -60.70 4.93 6.83
CA ASN A 75 -61.69 5.96 6.53
C ASN A 75 -61.74 6.33 5.04
N TRP A 76 -60.59 6.38 4.38
CA TRP A 76 -60.53 6.61 2.94
C TRP A 76 -61.26 5.51 2.16
N ALA A 77 -61.14 4.25 2.62
CA ALA A 77 -61.81 3.09 2.05
C ALA A 77 -63.34 3.09 2.20
N ARG A 78 -63.90 3.86 3.15
CA ARG A 78 -65.36 4.02 3.27
C ARG A 78 -65.98 4.76 2.09
N VAL A 79 -65.18 5.56 1.39
CA VAL A 79 -65.63 6.40 0.26
C VAL A 79 -65.03 5.93 -1.07
N ASN A 80 -63.93 5.18 -1.04
CA ASN A 80 -63.23 4.67 -2.23
C ASN A 80 -63.01 3.17 -2.10
N SER A 81 -63.27 2.38 -3.15
CA SER A 81 -63.05 0.93 -3.09
C SER A 81 -61.57 0.60 -2.90
N LEU A 82 -61.22 -0.03 -1.79
CA LEU A 82 -59.87 -0.49 -1.48
C LEU A 82 -59.91 -1.97 -1.06
N PRO A 83 -59.91 -2.92 -2.02
CA PRO A 83 -60.03 -4.34 -1.72
C PRO A 83 -58.69 -4.90 -1.24
N ALA A 84 -58.33 -4.55 0.00
CA ALA A 84 -57.08 -4.91 0.63
C ALA A 84 -57.27 -5.33 2.09
N PHE A 85 -56.53 -6.35 2.49
CA PHE A 85 -56.35 -6.81 3.85
C PHE A 85 -55.13 -6.11 4.46
N CYS A 86 -55.23 -5.73 5.74
CA CYS A 86 -54.12 -5.18 6.51
C CYS A 86 -54.03 -5.90 7.85
N GLN A 87 -52.87 -6.49 8.16
CA GLN A 87 -52.55 -7.08 9.46
C GLN A 87 -51.41 -6.31 10.12
N VAL A 88 -51.59 -5.91 11.38
CA VAL A 88 -50.58 -5.23 12.21
C VAL A 88 -50.17 -6.13 13.38
N PHE A 89 -48.86 -6.33 13.56
CA PHE A 89 -48.31 -7.22 14.57
C PHE A 89 -46.95 -6.74 15.09
N PRO A 90 -46.54 -7.12 16.32
CA PRO A 90 -45.22 -6.75 16.83
C PRO A 90 -44.10 -7.50 16.08
N VAL A 91 -43.02 -6.79 15.77
CA VAL A 91 -41.82 -7.34 15.11
C VAL A 91 -40.54 -6.83 15.75
N THR A 92 -39.44 -7.55 15.53
CA THR A 92 -38.10 -7.08 15.86
C THR A 92 -37.35 -6.75 14.57
N PHE A 93 -36.92 -5.50 14.45
CA PHE A 93 -36.09 -5.01 13.35
C PHE A 93 -34.63 -5.34 13.62
N LEU A 94 -33.99 -5.93 12.62
CA LEU A 94 -32.61 -6.37 12.68
C LEU A 94 -31.81 -5.63 11.60
N VAL A 95 -30.67 -5.07 11.99
CA VAL A 95 -29.71 -4.45 11.06
C VAL A 95 -28.39 -5.19 11.15
N ALA A 96 -27.82 -5.59 10.03
CA ALA A 96 -26.51 -6.23 9.94
C ALA A 96 -25.36 -5.18 9.90
N PRO A 97 -24.08 -5.60 10.06
CA PRO A 97 -22.94 -4.69 10.00
C PRO A 97 -22.77 -3.94 8.66
N ASP A 98 -23.26 -4.50 7.56
CA ASP A 98 -23.29 -3.86 6.23
C ASP A 98 -24.51 -2.92 6.03
N LEU A 99 -25.26 -2.66 7.11
CA LEU A 99 -26.52 -1.92 7.13
C LEU A 99 -27.66 -2.57 6.34
N SER A 100 -27.55 -3.85 5.97
CA SER A 100 -28.70 -4.60 5.45
C SER A 100 -29.75 -4.82 6.55
N ILE A 101 -31.03 -4.82 6.16
CA ILE A 101 -32.17 -4.80 7.08
C ILE A 101 -33.01 -6.07 6.95
N SER A 102 -33.51 -6.58 8.07
CA SER A 102 -34.38 -7.76 8.13
C SER A 102 -35.38 -7.65 9.27
N LEU A 103 -36.37 -8.55 9.30
CA LEU A 103 -37.40 -8.63 10.34
C LEU A 103 -37.44 -10.01 10.98
N SER A 104 -37.49 -10.04 12.31
CA SER A 104 -37.87 -11.21 13.08
C SER A 104 -39.34 -11.08 13.51
N VAL A 105 -40.13 -12.07 13.10
CA VAL A 105 -41.57 -12.15 13.31
C VAL A 105 -41.89 -13.31 14.29
N PRO A 106 -42.87 -13.17 15.20
CA PRO A 106 -43.29 -14.25 16.10
C PRO A 106 -43.62 -15.54 15.35
N GLN A 107 -43.15 -16.69 15.87
CA GLN A 107 -43.31 -18.00 15.23
C GLN A 107 -44.76 -18.37 14.95
N GLU A 108 -45.67 -17.94 15.85
CA GLU A 108 -47.11 -18.19 15.80
C GLU A 108 -47.78 -17.65 14.53
N ILE A 109 -47.21 -16.60 13.91
CA ILE A 109 -47.82 -15.87 12.79
C ILE A 109 -46.99 -15.96 11.50
N LYS A 110 -45.88 -16.71 11.48
CA LYS A 110 -45.00 -16.80 10.29
C LYS A 110 -45.67 -17.43 9.08
N VAL A 111 -46.56 -18.39 9.32
CA VAL A 111 -47.27 -19.14 8.28
C VAL A 111 -48.71 -18.68 8.29
N GLN A 112 -49.02 -17.74 7.40
CA GLN A 112 -50.35 -17.18 7.22
C GLN A 112 -50.58 -16.90 5.74
N ASP A 113 -51.80 -17.19 5.28
CA ASP A 113 -52.27 -16.93 3.93
C ASP A 113 -53.62 -16.23 4.00
N VAL A 114 -53.88 -15.31 3.09
CA VAL A 114 -55.14 -14.56 3.08
C VAL A 114 -55.65 -14.34 1.67
N VAL A 115 -56.96 -14.37 1.50
CA VAL A 115 -57.63 -13.84 0.31
C VAL A 115 -58.03 -12.41 0.61
N ALA A 116 -57.56 -11.46 -0.19
CA ALA A 116 -57.86 -10.05 0.01
C ALA A 116 -59.40 -9.84 -0.03
N PRO A 117 -59.99 -9.24 1.03
CA PRO A 117 -61.42 -8.96 1.11
C PRO A 117 -61.83 -7.89 0.09
N SER A 118 -63.14 -7.80 -0.18
CA SER A 118 -63.71 -6.74 -1.03
C SER A 118 -63.62 -5.35 -0.39
N ASP A 119 -63.74 -5.31 0.93
CA ASP A 119 -63.67 -4.09 1.74
C ASP A 119 -62.37 -4.04 2.52
N PHE A 120 -61.87 -2.84 2.82
CA PHE A 120 -60.62 -2.69 3.56
C PHE A 120 -60.79 -3.05 5.03
N GLU A 121 -60.10 -4.09 5.48
CA GLU A 121 -60.12 -4.56 6.86
C GLU A 121 -58.75 -4.46 7.52
N VAL A 122 -58.76 -4.07 8.80
CA VAL A 122 -57.55 -3.89 9.60
C VAL A 122 -57.61 -4.82 10.80
N TRP A 123 -56.71 -5.80 10.81
CA TRP A 123 -56.58 -6.83 11.82
C TRP A 123 -55.36 -6.56 12.70
N LEU A 124 -55.54 -6.66 14.01
CA LEU A 124 -54.57 -6.29 15.02
C LEU A 124 -54.26 -7.48 15.91
N HIS A 125 -52.96 -7.73 16.09
CA HIS A 125 -52.48 -8.74 17.01
C HIS A 125 -52.93 -8.45 18.46
N PRO A 126 -53.33 -9.45 19.27
CA PRO A 126 -53.86 -9.25 20.63
C PRO A 126 -52.98 -8.37 21.53
N LYS A 127 -51.65 -8.52 21.41
CA LYS A 127 -50.65 -7.73 22.16
C LYS A 127 -50.69 -6.22 21.91
N LEU A 128 -51.34 -5.75 20.85
CA LEU A 128 -51.40 -4.32 20.49
C LEU A 128 -52.54 -3.56 21.16
N LYS A 129 -53.43 -4.24 21.90
CA LYS A 129 -54.62 -3.64 22.51
C LYS A 129 -54.31 -2.40 23.37
N GLU A 130 -53.28 -2.48 24.22
CA GLU A 130 -52.86 -1.36 25.07
C GLU A 130 -52.22 -0.22 24.26
N GLN A 131 -51.40 -0.54 23.25
CA GLN A 131 -50.78 0.46 22.38
C GLN A 131 -51.83 1.23 21.58
N VAL A 132 -52.87 0.56 21.06
CA VAL A 132 -53.96 1.23 20.34
C VAL A 132 -54.74 2.16 21.28
N ALA A 133 -55.00 1.73 22.51
CA ALA A 133 -55.69 2.55 23.51
C ALA A 133 -54.91 3.82 23.90
N SER A 134 -53.58 3.83 23.73
CA SER A 134 -52.74 5.02 23.95
C SER A 134 -52.97 6.12 22.90
N VAL A 135 -53.48 5.77 21.72
CA VAL A 135 -53.77 6.71 20.63
C VAL A 135 -55.22 7.18 20.75
N LYS A 136 -55.41 8.46 21.14
CA LYS A 136 -56.75 9.07 21.27
C LYS A 136 -57.52 8.97 19.95
N GLY A 137 -58.73 8.42 19.99
CA GLY A 137 -59.61 8.28 18.82
C GLY A 137 -59.55 6.94 18.10
N LEU A 138 -58.75 5.98 18.61
CA LEU A 138 -58.75 4.60 18.14
C LEU A 138 -59.38 3.65 19.17
N ALA A 139 -60.14 2.68 18.68
CA ALA A 139 -60.71 1.60 19.46
C ALA A 139 -60.49 0.26 18.78
N VAL A 140 -60.56 -0.82 19.56
CA VAL A 140 -60.49 -2.19 19.05
C VAL A 140 -61.81 -2.93 19.31
N ARG A 141 -62.19 -3.81 18.38
CA ARG A 141 -63.32 -4.73 18.53
C ARG A 141 -62.85 -6.16 18.32
N PRO A 142 -63.41 -7.17 19.00
CA PRO A 142 -63.06 -8.56 18.74
C PRO A 142 -63.39 -8.92 17.28
N ALA A 143 -62.46 -9.60 16.60
CA ALA A 143 -62.65 -10.10 15.25
C ALA A 143 -63.18 -11.54 15.26
N ASN A 144 -63.86 -11.95 14.19
CA ASN A 144 -64.24 -13.35 13.99
C ASN A 144 -63.02 -14.18 13.56
N ALA A 145 -63.11 -15.51 13.60
CA ALA A 145 -62.08 -16.36 13.00
C ALA A 145 -62.07 -16.18 11.47
N MET A 146 -60.88 -16.12 10.87
CA MET A 146 -60.66 -16.05 9.42
C MET A 146 -59.77 -17.21 8.99
N ASP A 147 -60.17 -17.93 7.95
CA ASP A 147 -59.41 -19.05 7.41
C ASP A 147 -58.06 -18.57 6.86
N GLY A 148 -56.98 -19.27 7.23
CA GLY A 148 -55.61 -18.97 6.80
C GLY A 148 -54.81 -18.07 7.75
N LEU A 149 -55.46 -17.41 8.72
CA LEU A 149 -54.77 -16.69 9.80
C LEU A 149 -54.46 -17.62 10.99
N ALA A 150 -53.46 -17.24 11.79
CA ALA A 150 -53.11 -17.96 13.01
C ALA A 150 -54.28 -17.98 14.02
N PRO A 151 -54.47 -19.04 14.82
CA PRO A 151 -55.58 -19.19 15.76
C PRO A 151 -55.39 -18.33 17.01
N LEU A 152 -55.45 -17.00 16.86
CA LEU A 152 -55.27 -15.99 17.91
C LEU A 152 -56.57 -15.19 18.11
N GLU A 153 -56.70 -14.54 19.27
CA GLU A 153 -57.79 -13.60 19.58
C GLU A 153 -57.61 -12.25 18.86
N TRP A 154 -57.74 -12.27 17.53
CA TRP A 154 -57.59 -11.09 16.69
C TRP A 154 -58.60 -9.99 17.04
N ASN A 155 -58.17 -8.75 16.87
CA ASN A 155 -59.05 -7.59 17.01
C ASN A 155 -59.08 -6.80 15.70
N THR A 156 -60.21 -6.15 15.40
CA THR A 156 -60.31 -5.19 14.30
C THR A 156 -60.16 -3.75 14.81
N LEU A 157 -59.45 -2.92 14.04
CA LEU A 157 -59.30 -1.49 14.35
C LEU A 157 -60.58 -0.73 13.98
N HIS A 158 -60.96 0.24 14.80
CA HIS A 158 -62.04 1.17 14.49
C HIS A 158 -61.61 2.60 14.83
N ALA A 159 -61.54 3.46 13.83
CA ALA A 159 -61.26 4.88 13.99
C ALA A 159 -62.53 5.71 14.23
N ASP A 160 -62.48 6.65 15.17
CA ASP A 160 -63.54 7.64 15.41
C ASP A 160 -63.38 8.86 14.46
N SER A 161 -64.50 9.52 14.19
CA SER A 161 -64.62 10.75 13.39
C SER A 161 -63.74 11.90 13.88
N GLY A 162 -63.39 11.95 15.17
CA GLY A 162 -62.57 13.00 15.78
C GLY A 162 -61.06 12.73 15.82
N LEU A 163 -60.56 11.67 15.18
CA LEU A 163 -59.12 11.38 15.14
C LEU A 163 -58.37 12.47 14.33
N ASP A 164 -57.25 12.95 14.87
CA ASP A 164 -56.31 13.76 14.10
C ASP A 164 -55.48 12.84 13.19
N TYR A 165 -55.67 13.01 11.88
CA TYR A 165 -54.99 12.24 10.86
C TYR A 165 -53.71 12.92 10.37
N GLU A 166 -53.25 14.05 10.92
CA GLU A 166 -51.93 14.54 10.55
C GLU A 166 -50.81 13.61 11.06
N SER A 167 -49.78 13.43 10.24
CA SER A 167 -48.56 12.73 10.66
C SER A 167 -47.79 13.59 11.66
N MET A 168 -47.30 12.97 12.72
CA MET A 168 -46.49 13.63 13.75
C MET A 168 -45.00 13.71 13.36
N LEU A 169 -44.62 13.11 12.22
CA LEU A 169 -43.25 13.10 11.72
C LEU A 169 -42.85 14.46 11.15
N LYS A 170 -42.27 15.28 12.01
CA LYS A 170 -41.80 16.63 11.71
C LYS A 170 -40.39 16.81 12.28
N TRP A 171 -39.53 17.52 11.54
CA TRP A 171 -38.14 17.78 11.92
C TRP A 171 -37.85 19.28 11.95
N TYR A 172 -36.89 19.68 12.74
CA TYR A 172 -36.13 20.91 12.53
C TYR A 172 -34.83 20.53 11.83
N PHE A 173 -34.57 21.20 10.71
CA PHE A 173 -33.27 21.09 10.05
C PHE A 173 -32.42 22.28 10.48
N ILE A 174 -31.20 22.00 10.89
CA ILE A 174 -30.28 23.01 11.42
C ILE A 174 -28.97 22.90 10.64
N ILE A 175 -28.48 24.04 10.16
CA ILE A 175 -27.22 24.20 9.43
C ILE A 175 -26.36 25.16 10.22
N LYS A 176 -25.10 24.79 10.44
CA LYS A 176 -24.09 25.61 11.11
C LYS A 176 -22.86 25.74 10.21
N PRO A 177 -22.40 26.97 9.90
CA PRO A 177 -21.11 27.14 9.24
C PRO A 177 -19.97 26.71 10.15
N LEU A 178 -18.90 26.18 9.54
CA LEU A 178 -17.64 25.95 10.26
C LEU A 178 -16.77 27.21 10.27
N GLY A 179 -15.94 27.34 11.30
CA GLY A 179 -15.11 28.53 11.52
C GLY A 179 -15.71 29.51 12.53
N LYS A 180 -14.90 30.49 12.94
CA LYS A 180 -15.30 31.54 13.88
C LYS A 180 -15.81 32.75 13.08
N LEU A 181 -17.05 33.18 13.30
CA LEU A 181 -17.64 34.36 12.62
C LEU A 181 -17.05 35.71 13.06
N GLY A 182 -15.99 35.73 13.87
CA GLY A 182 -15.14 36.90 14.06
C GLY A 182 -14.09 37.09 12.95
N ASP A 183 -13.84 36.07 12.13
CA ASP A 183 -12.87 36.10 11.04
C ASP A 183 -13.50 36.57 9.73
N LYS A 184 -12.85 37.52 9.05
CA LYS A 184 -13.33 38.15 7.83
C LYS A 184 -13.58 37.15 6.70
N GLU A 185 -12.70 36.16 6.54
CA GLU A 185 -12.83 35.15 5.48
C GLU A 185 -14.01 34.22 5.77
N SER A 186 -14.16 33.79 7.03
CA SER A 186 -15.31 33.00 7.46
C SER A 186 -16.64 33.73 7.25
N ILE A 187 -16.68 35.05 7.54
CA ILE A 187 -17.86 35.89 7.28
C ILE A 187 -18.16 35.96 5.78
N ILE A 188 -17.16 36.22 4.93
CA ILE A 188 -17.37 36.37 3.48
C ILE A 188 -17.78 35.03 2.85
N GLY A 189 -17.05 33.96 3.16
CA GLY A 189 -17.35 32.62 2.65
C GLY A 189 -18.73 32.14 3.09
N TRP A 190 -19.07 32.29 4.37
CA TRP A 190 -20.40 31.93 4.85
C TRP A 190 -21.50 32.80 4.25
N ARG A 191 -21.32 34.12 4.15
CA ARG A 191 -22.31 35.01 3.53
C ARG A 191 -22.62 34.58 2.10
N ASP A 192 -21.58 34.29 1.31
CA ASP A 192 -21.74 33.94 -0.10
C ASP A 192 -22.41 32.56 -0.25
N PHE A 193 -22.00 31.55 0.55
CA PHE A 193 -22.62 30.21 0.49
C PHE A 193 -24.03 30.16 1.12
N SER A 194 -24.28 30.92 2.18
CA SER A 194 -25.60 30.99 2.82
C SER A 194 -26.65 31.61 1.90
N ALA A 195 -26.27 32.47 0.95
CA ALA A 195 -27.19 32.99 -0.06
C ALA A 195 -27.76 31.86 -0.95
N GLU A 196 -26.93 30.93 -1.40
CA GLU A 196 -27.36 29.75 -2.17
C GLU A 196 -28.33 28.86 -1.36
N ILE A 197 -28.06 28.69 -0.06
CA ILE A 197 -28.97 27.97 0.86
C ILE A 197 -30.28 28.73 1.02
N GLN A 198 -30.25 30.06 1.18
CA GLN A 198 -31.46 30.87 1.32
C GLN A 198 -32.32 30.83 0.04
N ASP A 199 -31.70 30.86 -1.14
CA ASP A 199 -32.38 30.70 -2.42
C ASP A 199 -33.03 29.32 -2.56
N LEU A 200 -32.36 28.26 -2.06
CA LEU A 200 -32.97 26.93 -1.95
C LEU A 200 -34.20 26.95 -1.02
N LEU A 201 -34.10 27.57 0.16
CA LEU A 201 -35.21 27.65 1.11
C LEU A 201 -36.40 28.44 0.54
N GLN A 202 -36.15 29.53 -0.19
CA GLN A 202 -37.18 30.31 -0.87
C GLN A 202 -37.88 29.51 -1.96
N ARG A 203 -37.14 28.76 -2.80
CA ARG A 203 -37.70 27.87 -3.82
C ARG A 203 -38.62 26.80 -3.22
N LEU A 204 -38.29 26.31 -2.03
CA LEU A 204 -39.10 25.32 -1.30
C LEU A 204 -40.21 25.93 -0.44
N GLY A 205 -40.34 27.26 -0.39
CA GLY A 205 -41.35 27.96 0.40
C GLY A 205 -41.17 27.83 1.92
N LEU A 206 -39.94 27.61 2.39
CA LEU A 206 -39.60 27.36 3.78
C LEU A 206 -39.33 28.66 4.55
N ARG A 207 -39.95 28.80 5.73
CA ARG A 207 -39.60 29.85 6.69
C ARG A 207 -38.39 29.40 7.50
N TYR A 208 -37.44 30.31 7.74
CA TYR A 208 -36.23 30.02 8.49
C TYR A 208 -35.89 31.14 9.49
N ILE A 209 -35.09 30.80 10.49
CA ILE A 209 -34.41 31.74 11.38
C ILE A 209 -32.92 31.67 11.06
N SER A 210 -32.27 32.84 10.99
CA SER A 210 -30.83 32.96 10.81
C SER A 210 -30.23 33.67 12.03
N ASP A 211 -29.38 32.99 12.78
CA ASP A 211 -28.62 33.61 13.87
C ASP A 211 -27.41 34.35 13.30
N VAL A 212 -27.27 35.63 13.64
CA VAL A 212 -26.15 36.47 13.20
C VAL A 212 -24.88 36.16 13.99
N LYS A 213 -24.98 35.69 15.24
CA LYS A 213 -23.83 35.48 16.12
C LYS A 213 -23.05 34.22 15.79
N GLU A 214 -23.75 33.08 15.69
CA GLU A 214 -23.13 31.78 15.41
C GLU A 214 -23.40 31.29 13.97
N GLY A 215 -24.18 32.04 13.18
CA GLY A 215 -24.41 31.77 11.76
C GLY A 215 -25.39 30.64 11.49
N PHE A 216 -26.08 30.14 12.50
CA PHE A 216 -27.04 29.06 12.31
C PHE A 216 -28.17 29.46 11.36
N ILE A 217 -28.53 28.57 10.45
CA ILE A 217 -29.78 28.64 9.69
C ILE A 217 -30.60 27.41 10.05
N PHE A 218 -31.84 27.61 10.50
CA PHE A 218 -32.71 26.49 10.84
C PHE A 218 -34.17 26.75 10.51
N PHE A 219 -34.87 25.68 10.15
CA PHE A 219 -36.23 25.73 9.60
C PHE A 219 -37.00 24.42 9.87
N PRO A 220 -38.34 24.48 9.95
CA PRO A 220 -39.16 23.29 10.12
C PRO A 220 -39.38 22.55 8.80
N LEU A 221 -39.29 21.21 8.85
CA LEU A 221 -39.65 20.29 7.79
C LEU A 221 -40.83 19.44 8.28
N ASN A 222 -42.01 19.70 7.71
CA ASN A 222 -43.28 19.19 8.27
C ASN A 222 -43.69 17.80 7.75
N ASN A 223 -42.92 17.19 6.87
CA ASN A 223 -43.17 15.84 6.36
C ASN A 223 -41.90 15.25 5.73
N ILE A 224 -41.91 13.92 5.54
CA ILE A 224 -40.78 13.17 4.98
C ILE A 224 -40.45 13.54 3.54
N ARG A 225 -41.45 13.93 2.73
CA ARG A 225 -41.22 14.31 1.32
C ARG A 225 -40.39 15.59 1.24
N LEU A 226 -40.66 16.55 2.12
CA LEU A 226 -39.92 17.80 2.21
C LEU A 226 -38.52 17.56 2.78
N LEU A 227 -38.38 16.69 3.78
CA LEU A 227 -37.07 16.24 4.27
C LEU A 227 -36.22 15.62 3.17
N ARG A 228 -36.77 14.65 2.42
CA ARG A 228 -36.10 14.03 1.28
C ARG A 228 -35.68 15.06 0.24
N THR A 229 -36.61 15.91 -0.18
CA THR A 229 -36.36 16.91 -1.24
C THR A 229 -35.26 17.89 -0.81
N PHE A 230 -35.34 18.41 0.41
CA PHE A 230 -34.32 19.29 0.95
C PHE A 230 -32.94 18.61 1.04
N CYS A 231 -32.87 17.38 1.57
CA CYS A 231 -31.62 16.63 1.66
C CYS A 231 -30.99 16.37 0.28
N SER A 232 -31.79 16.07 -0.74
CA SER A 232 -31.29 15.91 -2.11
C SER A 232 -30.78 17.24 -2.67
N ASP A 233 -31.55 18.31 -2.54
CA ASP A 233 -31.20 19.60 -3.13
C ASP A 233 -29.99 20.23 -2.45
N VAL A 234 -29.85 20.13 -1.12
CA VAL A 234 -28.69 20.68 -0.39
C VAL A 234 -27.41 19.94 -0.75
N LEU A 235 -27.44 18.61 -0.86
CA LEU A 235 -26.29 17.81 -1.29
C LEU A 235 -25.87 18.15 -2.72
N ASN A 236 -26.83 18.29 -3.64
CA ASN A 236 -26.57 18.74 -5.01
C ASN A 236 -26.01 20.17 -5.06
N THR A 237 -26.51 21.07 -4.21
CA THR A 237 -26.03 22.47 -4.12
C THR A 237 -24.58 22.51 -3.66
N ILE A 238 -24.24 21.72 -2.64
CA ILE A 238 -22.86 21.56 -2.16
C ILE A 238 -21.97 21.00 -3.25
N ALA A 239 -22.38 19.92 -3.92
CA ALA A 239 -21.61 19.30 -4.99
C ALA A 239 -21.33 20.29 -6.13
N ALA A 240 -22.35 21.05 -6.55
CA ALA A 240 -22.20 22.09 -7.57
C ALA A 240 -21.28 23.22 -7.12
N ALA A 241 -21.38 23.66 -5.86
CA ALA A 241 -20.51 24.71 -5.32
C ALA A 241 -19.04 24.28 -5.18
N LYS A 242 -18.77 22.98 -4.98
CA LYS A 242 -17.40 22.43 -4.94
C LYS A 242 -16.80 22.22 -6.32
N ALA A 243 -17.62 21.96 -7.34
CA ALA A 243 -17.18 21.69 -8.70
C ALA A 243 -16.90 22.97 -9.52
N ASP A 244 -17.52 24.09 -9.14
CA ASP A 244 -17.42 25.37 -9.83
C ASP A 244 -16.51 26.33 -9.06
N GLU A 245 -15.34 26.64 -9.62
CA GLU A 245 -14.37 27.56 -9.01
C GLU A 245 -14.91 29.00 -8.86
N GLU A 246 -15.90 29.40 -9.66
CA GLU A 246 -16.53 30.72 -9.54
C GLU A 246 -17.52 30.77 -8.36
N LYS A 247 -18.04 29.61 -7.94
CA LYS A 247 -18.92 29.51 -6.77
C LYS A 247 -18.10 29.44 -5.49
N LYS A 248 -18.50 30.29 -4.53
CA LYS A 248 -17.83 30.35 -3.22
C LYS A 248 -18.46 29.37 -2.27
N TYR A 249 -17.87 28.19 -2.21
CA TYR A 249 -18.22 27.15 -1.26
C TYR A 249 -17.69 27.47 0.16
N TRP A 250 -18.50 27.13 1.19
CA TRP A 250 -18.09 27.16 2.58
C TRP A 250 -18.58 25.91 3.33
N PRO A 251 -17.74 25.24 4.14
CA PRO A 251 -18.12 24.02 4.82
C PRO A 251 -19.17 24.26 5.92
N VAL A 252 -20.14 23.36 5.98
CA VAL A 252 -21.24 23.42 6.95
C VAL A 252 -21.43 22.07 7.64
N VAL A 253 -21.88 22.07 8.88
CA VAL A 253 -22.43 20.87 9.52
C VAL A 253 -23.94 21.01 9.63
N MET A 254 -24.64 19.90 9.48
CA MET A 254 -26.10 19.92 9.40
C MET A 254 -26.72 18.69 10.02
N ALA A 255 -27.86 18.90 10.69
CA ALA A 255 -28.59 17.85 11.37
C ALA A 255 -30.11 18.05 11.21
N ALA A 256 -30.84 16.95 11.03
CA ALA A 256 -32.29 16.90 11.14
C ALA A 256 -32.66 16.32 12.51
N VAL A 257 -33.32 17.13 13.33
CA VAL A 257 -33.74 16.77 14.70
C VAL A 257 -35.26 16.68 14.75
N PRO A 258 -35.87 15.67 15.38
CA PRO A 258 -37.33 15.63 15.57
C PRO A 258 -37.86 16.88 16.28
N GLN A 259 -39.05 17.37 15.91
CA GLN A 259 -39.65 18.55 16.55
C GLN A 259 -40.16 18.29 17.98
N GLN A 260 -40.37 17.04 18.35
CA GLN A 260 -40.96 16.65 19.64
C GLN A 260 -40.14 17.20 20.80
N GLY A 261 -40.77 17.98 21.69
CA GLY A 261 -40.12 18.58 22.85
C GLY A 261 -39.34 19.87 22.58
N HIS A 262 -39.34 20.38 21.34
CA HIS A 262 -38.58 21.58 20.95
C HIS A 262 -39.45 22.65 20.28
N ASN A 263 -39.24 23.90 20.68
CA ASN A 263 -39.92 25.07 20.11
C ASN A 263 -39.06 25.72 19.01
N PHE A 264 -39.72 26.28 18.00
CA PHE A 264 -39.05 27.02 16.93
C PHE A 264 -38.66 28.44 17.40
N THR A 265 -37.53 28.53 18.09
CA THR A 265 -36.96 29.78 18.63
C THR A 265 -35.45 29.87 18.39
N GLU A 266 -34.84 31.04 18.59
CA GLU A 266 -33.39 31.30 18.44
C GLU A 266 -32.51 30.38 19.31
N GLU A 267 -33.04 29.85 20.41
CA GLU A 267 -32.30 28.96 21.31
C GLU A 267 -32.28 27.49 20.87
N LEU A 268 -33.04 27.14 19.82
CA LEU A 268 -33.19 25.75 19.37
C LEU A 268 -31.85 25.04 19.14
N PRO A 269 -30.87 25.59 18.40
CA PRO A 269 -29.60 24.90 18.14
C PRO A 269 -28.81 24.53 19.41
N LYS A 270 -29.06 25.23 20.53
CA LYS A 270 -28.41 24.99 21.82
C LYS A 270 -29.14 23.94 22.67
N LYS A 271 -30.42 23.67 22.37
CA LYS A 271 -31.29 22.76 23.12
C LYS A 271 -31.39 21.34 22.54
N VAL A 272 -30.95 21.13 21.30
CA VAL A 272 -31.06 19.83 20.60
C VAL A 272 -30.01 18.78 21.02
N GLY A 273 -29.08 19.12 21.92
CA GLY A 273 -28.10 18.15 22.44
C GLY A 273 -27.13 17.57 21.40
N VAL A 274 -26.94 18.26 20.26
CA VAL A 274 -26.04 17.85 19.19
C VAL A 274 -24.65 18.45 19.42
N ASP A 275 -23.60 17.62 19.42
CA ASP A 275 -22.22 18.11 19.38
C ASP A 275 -21.83 18.48 17.95
N TRP A 276 -22.04 19.76 17.63
CA TRP A 276 -21.73 20.35 16.33
C TRP A 276 -20.26 20.23 15.92
N ASN A 277 -19.33 20.04 16.85
CA ASN A 277 -17.91 19.96 16.55
C ASN A 277 -17.50 18.58 16.01
N ARG A 278 -18.33 17.55 16.25
CA ARG A 278 -18.10 16.16 15.84
C ARG A 278 -18.80 15.77 14.55
N LEU A 279 -19.73 16.59 14.06
CA LEU A 279 -20.42 16.28 12.83
C LEU A 279 -19.47 16.37 11.63
N VAL A 280 -19.61 15.40 10.73
CA VAL A 280 -18.89 15.39 9.45
C VAL A 280 -19.40 16.58 8.62
N PRO A 281 -18.52 17.41 8.04
CA PRO A 281 -18.95 18.50 7.19
C PRO A 281 -19.71 17.98 5.96
N ASP A 282 -20.70 18.77 5.55
CA ASP A 282 -21.42 18.69 4.28
C ASP A 282 -22.37 17.50 4.06
N PHE A 283 -22.58 16.69 5.09
CA PHE A 283 -23.56 15.61 5.04
C PHE A 283 -24.70 15.87 6.03
N PRO A 284 -25.97 15.69 5.63
CA PRO A 284 -27.09 15.68 6.57
C PRO A 284 -26.94 14.56 7.60
N HIS A 285 -26.99 14.93 8.88
CA HIS A 285 -27.00 13.97 9.99
C HIS A 285 -28.43 13.73 10.46
N LEU A 286 -28.80 12.46 10.62
CA LEU A 286 -30.12 12.03 11.08
C LEU A 286 -29.96 10.85 12.03
N ARG A 287 -30.98 10.56 12.84
CA ARG A 287 -31.05 9.29 13.55
C ARG A 287 -31.22 8.14 12.55
N TYR A 288 -30.72 6.95 12.85
CA TYR A 288 -30.92 5.78 11.97
C TYR A 288 -32.38 5.51 11.66
N VAL A 289 -33.29 5.66 12.64
CA VAL A 289 -34.76 5.54 12.40
C VAL A 289 -35.19 6.39 11.22
N ASP A 290 -34.80 7.67 11.23
CA ASP A 290 -35.21 8.64 10.21
C ASP A 290 -34.46 8.41 8.88
N ALA A 291 -33.19 8.03 8.94
CA ALA A 291 -32.36 7.78 7.76
C ALA A 291 -32.77 6.52 6.99
N PHE A 292 -33.20 5.45 7.68
CA PHE A 292 -33.70 4.25 6.99
C PHE A 292 -34.94 4.54 6.15
N LEU A 293 -35.79 5.49 6.57
CA LEU A 293 -36.93 5.94 5.75
C LEU A 293 -36.49 6.59 4.43
N LEU A 294 -35.28 7.12 4.40
CA LEU A 294 -34.66 7.76 3.24
C LEU A 294 -33.73 6.81 2.45
N SER A 295 -33.51 5.59 2.91
CA SER A 295 -32.56 4.61 2.35
C SER A 295 -32.79 4.28 0.87
N ASN A 296 -34.00 4.45 0.36
CA ASN A 296 -34.29 4.28 -1.07
C ASN A 296 -33.55 5.29 -1.95
N TRP A 297 -33.31 6.50 -1.46
CA TRP A 297 -32.71 7.61 -2.21
C TRP A 297 -31.28 7.93 -1.80
N PHE A 298 -30.88 7.54 -0.59
CA PHE A 298 -29.58 7.87 -0.02
C PHE A 298 -28.86 6.63 0.47
N LYS A 299 -27.53 6.66 0.41
CA LYS A 299 -26.68 5.68 1.08
C LYS A 299 -26.40 6.20 2.49
N LEU A 300 -26.60 5.34 3.48
CA LEU A 300 -26.31 5.61 4.88
C LEU A 300 -24.84 5.28 5.12
N ASN A 301 -24.13 6.16 5.83
CA ASN A 301 -22.82 5.82 6.37
C ASN A 301 -22.86 5.93 7.90
N GLU A 302 -22.14 5.02 8.55
CA GLU A 302 -21.91 5.14 9.98
C GLU A 302 -21.14 6.44 10.24
N THR A 303 -21.60 7.24 11.19
CA THR A 303 -20.87 8.44 11.64
C THR A 303 -19.65 8.09 12.47
N ARG A 304 -19.60 6.87 13.00
CA ARG A 304 -18.56 6.38 13.91
C ARG A 304 -18.18 4.96 13.51
N TYR A 305 -17.02 4.82 12.88
CA TYR A 305 -16.43 3.51 12.61
C TYR A 305 -15.79 2.98 13.91
N GLY A 306 -16.60 2.34 14.76
CA GLY A 306 -16.12 1.81 16.04
C GLY A 306 -17.21 1.18 16.93
N GLY A 307 -16.83 0.13 17.66
CA GLY A 307 -17.66 -0.85 18.38
C GLY A 307 -18.52 -0.41 19.57
N ALA A 308 -18.93 0.85 19.69
CA ALA A 308 -19.99 1.19 20.64
C ALA A 308 -21.33 0.55 20.21
N GLN A 309 -22.22 0.28 21.17
CA GLN A 309 -23.55 -0.26 20.89
C GLN A 309 -24.37 0.80 20.16
N VAL A 310 -24.62 0.57 18.87
CA VAL A 310 -25.41 1.46 18.02
C VAL A 310 -26.89 1.09 18.19
N THR A 311 -27.72 2.08 18.44
CA THR A 311 -29.18 1.95 18.47
C THR A 311 -29.80 2.67 17.29
N LEU A 312 -31.08 2.45 17.01
CA LEU A 312 -31.75 3.20 15.93
C LEU A 312 -31.85 4.72 16.21
N ASP A 313 -31.77 5.14 17.47
CA ASP A 313 -31.71 6.56 17.85
C ASP A 313 -30.32 7.17 17.69
N SER A 314 -29.30 6.35 17.43
CA SER A 314 -27.95 6.83 17.16
C SER A 314 -27.88 7.61 15.84
N TRP A 315 -26.93 8.53 15.74
CA TRP A 315 -26.74 9.39 14.57
C TRP A 315 -26.01 8.66 13.44
N CYS A 316 -26.46 8.89 12.21
CA CYS A 316 -25.80 8.51 10.97
C CYS A 316 -25.77 9.71 10.02
N ASN A 317 -25.01 9.61 8.93
CA ASN A 317 -25.05 10.60 7.87
C ASN A 317 -25.52 9.96 6.56
N ILE A 318 -26.11 10.77 5.70
CA ILE A 318 -26.61 10.34 4.40
C ILE A 318 -25.83 11.01 3.27
N ARG A 319 -25.62 10.27 2.19
CA ARG A 319 -25.09 10.77 0.92
C ARG A 319 -25.99 10.36 -0.23
N LEU A 320 -25.94 11.09 -1.34
CA LEU A 320 -26.69 10.73 -2.55
C LEU A 320 -26.31 9.31 -2.99
N LYS A 321 -27.30 8.52 -3.42
CA LYS A 321 -27.03 7.30 -4.19
C LYS A 321 -26.66 7.72 -5.60
N ASP A 322 -25.41 7.51 -5.99
CA ASP A 322 -25.00 7.75 -7.36
C ASP A 322 -25.72 6.78 -8.31
N GLY A 323 -26.12 7.28 -9.47
CA GLY A 323 -26.83 6.50 -10.48
C GLY A 323 -25.91 5.48 -11.15
N GLY A 324 -25.78 4.29 -10.58
CA GLY A 324 -25.22 3.11 -11.24
C GLY A 324 -24.49 2.15 -10.31
N ASP A 325 -24.67 0.85 -10.56
CA ASP A 325 -23.84 -0.28 -10.09
C ASP A 325 -22.40 -0.20 -10.69
N ASP A 326 -21.76 0.96 -10.66
CA ASP A 326 -20.36 1.08 -11.06
C ASP A 326 -19.50 0.67 -9.85
N ALA A 327 -18.81 -0.46 -9.99
CA ALA A 327 -17.81 -1.00 -9.05
C ALA A 327 -16.60 -0.07 -8.79
N ARG A 328 -16.70 1.22 -9.17
CA ARG A 328 -15.69 2.27 -9.05
C ARG A 328 -15.87 3.17 -7.83
N TYR A 329 -16.88 2.96 -6.99
CA TYR A 329 -17.06 3.74 -5.77
C TYR A 329 -16.99 2.85 -4.53
N GLY A 330 -15.80 2.67 -3.99
CA GLY A 330 -15.60 2.06 -2.68
C GLY A 330 -15.19 3.06 -1.61
N THR A 331 -15.20 2.59 -0.38
CA THR A 331 -14.69 3.30 0.79
C THR A 331 -13.79 2.33 1.53
N MET A 332 -12.61 2.79 1.96
CA MET A 332 -11.73 1.95 2.77
C MET A 332 -12.41 1.53 4.08
N GLU A 333 -12.45 0.23 4.37
CA GLU A 333 -13.06 -0.32 5.58
C GLU A 333 -12.00 -0.47 6.70
N VAL A 334 -11.59 0.66 7.28
CA VAL A 334 -10.64 0.67 8.40
C VAL A 334 -11.28 1.36 9.60
N MET A 335 -11.32 0.68 10.74
CA MET A 335 -11.85 1.21 12.00
C MET A 335 -10.85 2.13 12.71
N LEU A 336 -11.36 3.06 13.52
CA LEU A 336 -10.55 3.80 14.50
C LEU A 336 -10.88 3.29 15.92
N PRO A 337 -9.92 3.32 16.86
CA PRO A 337 -10.18 2.90 18.23
C PRO A 337 -11.20 3.82 18.91
N VAL A 338 -12.31 3.23 19.34
CA VAL A 338 -13.44 3.93 19.97
C VAL A 338 -12.99 4.73 21.18
N ASN A 339 -12.18 4.12 22.03
CA ASN A 339 -11.78 4.69 23.31
C ASN A 339 -10.78 5.85 23.13
N MET A 340 -10.30 6.08 21.91
CA MET A 340 -9.40 7.18 21.53
C MET A 340 -10.14 8.32 20.81
N VAL A 341 -11.31 8.06 20.24
CA VAL A 341 -12.08 9.05 19.45
C VAL A 341 -13.28 9.60 20.25
N GLN A 342 -13.94 8.78 21.07
CA GLN A 342 -15.25 9.14 21.63
C GLN A 342 -15.24 10.15 22.77
N ASN A 343 -14.12 10.36 23.46
CA ASN A 343 -14.13 11.13 24.70
C ASN A 343 -14.27 12.63 24.46
N ASP A 344 -15.15 13.26 25.25
CA ASP A 344 -15.32 14.72 25.29
C ASP A 344 -14.21 15.34 26.14
N GLY A 345 -13.62 16.43 25.66
CA GLY A 345 -12.52 17.08 26.36
C GLY A 345 -11.68 17.95 25.45
N ARG A 346 -10.69 18.62 26.06
CA ARG A 346 -9.63 19.33 25.32
C ARG A 346 -8.65 18.32 24.75
N GLU A 347 -8.13 18.60 23.56
CA GLU A 347 -7.10 17.76 22.94
C GLU A 347 -5.78 17.89 23.73
N CYS A 348 -5.18 16.76 24.12
CA CYS A 348 -3.85 16.76 24.71
C CYS A 348 -2.83 17.24 23.67
N PHE A 349 -2.05 18.27 24.01
CA PHE A 349 -1.03 18.86 23.13
C PHE A 349 -0.10 17.81 22.51
N TYR A 350 0.42 16.88 23.34
CA TYR A 350 1.42 15.89 22.95
C TYR A 350 0.95 14.78 22.01
N CYS A 351 -0.33 14.38 22.09
CA CYS A 351 -0.82 13.15 21.46
C CYS A 351 -2.16 13.29 20.73
N GLY A 352 -2.89 14.39 20.95
CA GLY A 352 -4.19 14.67 20.34
C GLY A 352 -5.38 13.98 21.00
N GLN A 353 -5.15 13.09 21.96
CA GLN A 353 -6.21 12.37 22.67
C GLN A 353 -6.93 13.29 23.67
N LYS A 354 -8.20 13.02 23.98
CA LYS A 354 -9.06 13.87 24.82
C LYS A 354 -9.30 13.34 26.24
N ASN A 355 -8.58 12.28 26.61
CA ASN A 355 -8.81 11.48 27.82
C ASN A 355 -8.00 11.90 29.05
N HIS A 356 -7.01 12.79 28.90
CA HIS A 356 -6.05 13.12 29.94
C HIS A 356 -5.49 14.52 29.73
N LEU A 357 -4.90 15.10 30.79
CA LEU A 357 -4.18 16.36 30.69
C LEU A 357 -2.79 16.15 30.09
N PRO A 358 -2.19 17.17 29.41
CA PRO A 358 -0.84 17.05 28.86
C PRO A 358 0.24 16.61 29.86
N SER A 359 0.09 16.99 31.14
CA SER A 359 1.00 16.61 32.23
C SER A 359 1.04 15.10 32.51
N GLU A 360 -0.05 14.39 32.22
CA GLU A 360 -0.27 12.95 32.45
C GLU A 360 -0.09 12.11 31.18
N CYS A 361 0.37 12.73 30.08
CA CYS A 361 0.40 12.06 28.79
C CYS A 361 1.35 10.86 28.77
N PRO A 362 0.91 9.66 28.36
CA PRO A 362 1.75 8.45 28.30
C PRO A 362 3.00 8.61 27.44
N THR A 363 2.96 9.52 26.45
CA THR A 363 4.08 9.77 25.55
C THR A 363 5.29 10.45 26.21
N LYS A 364 5.13 11.00 27.42
CA LYS A 364 6.23 11.61 28.19
C LYS A 364 7.32 10.59 28.55
N GLN A 365 6.96 9.31 28.63
CA GLN A 365 7.88 8.20 28.87
C GLN A 365 8.76 7.87 27.65
N PHE A 366 8.39 8.30 26.45
CA PHE A 366 9.16 8.01 25.25
C PHE A 366 10.43 8.85 25.18
N THR A 367 11.56 8.18 24.99
CA THR A 367 12.88 8.84 24.98
C THR A 367 13.34 9.20 23.57
N GLN A 368 12.89 8.47 22.54
CA GLN A 368 13.31 8.66 21.14
C GLN A 368 12.14 8.47 20.16
N PRO A 369 12.13 9.19 19.01
CA PRO A 369 11.24 8.89 17.90
C PRO A 369 11.46 7.48 17.35
N ALA A 370 10.38 6.79 17.00
CA ALA A 370 10.38 5.38 16.63
C ALA A 370 9.94 5.18 15.17
N SER A 371 10.69 5.71 14.20
CA SER A 371 10.34 5.62 12.77
C SER A 371 10.09 4.19 12.24
N GLN A 372 10.73 3.19 12.86
CA GLN A 372 10.57 1.77 12.55
C GLN A 372 9.15 1.22 12.72
N VAL A 373 8.27 1.88 13.49
CA VAL A 373 6.88 1.42 13.69
C VAL A 373 6.11 1.46 12.37
N TRP A 374 6.40 2.41 11.48
CA TRP A 374 5.76 2.52 10.17
C TRP A 374 6.10 1.35 9.23
N THR A 375 7.34 0.85 9.32
CA THR A 375 7.80 -0.36 8.61
C THR A 375 7.21 -1.65 9.21
N GLN A 376 6.89 -1.65 10.50
CA GLN A 376 6.20 -2.77 11.12
C GLN A 376 4.72 -2.78 10.73
N LEU A 377 4.07 -1.61 10.73
CA LEU A 377 2.67 -1.45 10.32
C LEU A 377 2.44 -1.82 8.86
N SER A 378 3.41 -1.55 7.96
CA SER A 378 3.30 -1.96 6.55
C SER A 378 3.29 -3.47 6.33
N LYS A 379 3.58 -4.27 7.36
CA LYS A 379 3.56 -5.74 7.31
C LYS A 379 2.24 -6.34 7.81
N LEU A 380 1.35 -5.52 8.34
CA LEU A 380 -0.01 -5.92 8.73
C LEU A 380 -0.93 -5.70 7.54
N ASP A 381 -1.76 -6.70 7.24
CA ASP A 381 -2.87 -6.53 6.31
C ASP A 381 -4.02 -5.70 6.95
N LEU A 382 -4.99 -5.28 6.13
CA LEU A 382 -6.12 -4.48 6.60
C LEU A 382 -6.99 -5.22 7.62
N ASP A 383 -7.16 -6.54 7.46
CA ASP A 383 -7.99 -7.35 8.36
C ASP A 383 -7.34 -7.44 9.75
N ALA A 384 -6.04 -7.72 9.82
CA ALA A 384 -5.29 -7.71 11.08
C ALA A 384 -5.18 -6.31 11.70
N LEU A 385 -5.21 -5.24 10.89
CA LEU A 385 -5.30 -3.87 11.40
C LEU A 385 -6.64 -3.64 12.12
N ASN A 386 -7.75 -4.09 11.53
CA ASN A 386 -9.07 -4.01 12.15
C ASN A 386 -9.15 -4.88 13.43
N ASP A 387 -8.58 -6.09 13.42
CA ASP A 387 -8.46 -6.91 14.62
C ASP A 387 -7.64 -6.24 15.72
N ALA A 388 -6.55 -5.55 15.34
CA ALA A 388 -5.72 -4.79 16.27
C ALA A 388 -6.48 -3.63 16.92
N VAL A 389 -7.40 -2.98 16.20
CA VAL A 389 -8.29 -1.95 16.75
C VAL A 389 -9.22 -2.56 17.81
N VAL A 390 -9.83 -3.71 17.52
CA VAL A 390 -10.71 -4.41 18.47
C VAL A 390 -9.94 -4.87 19.72
N GLU A 391 -8.73 -5.38 19.56
CA GLU A 391 -7.85 -5.74 20.67
C GLU A 391 -7.45 -4.52 21.51
N LEU A 392 -7.14 -3.39 20.85
CA LEU A 392 -6.80 -2.13 21.50
C LEU A 392 -7.97 -1.59 22.34
N ASP A 393 -9.18 -1.53 21.78
CA ASP A 393 -10.37 -1.06 22.51
C ASP A 393 -10.72 -1.97 23.70
N LYS A 394 -10.45 -3.27 23.62
CA LYS A 394 -10.62 -4.19 24.77
C LYS A 394 -9.56 -3.98 25.86
N ALA A 395 -8.37 -3.55 25.48
CA ALA A 395 -7.24 -3.40 26.39
C ALA A 395 -7.24 -2.04 27.12
N VAL A 396 -7.85 -1.01 26.53
CA VAL A 396 -7.86 0.36 27.05
C VAL A 396 -9.18 0.65 27.74
N ASP A 397 -9.12 1.01 29.02
CA ASP A 397 -10.27 1.46 29.79
C ASP A 397 -10.38 2.99 29.71
N PRO A 398 -11.49 3.57 29.20
CA PRO A 398 -11.67 5.03 29.14
C PRO A 398 -11.54 5.74 30.49
N GLU A 399 -11.99 5.12 31.59
CA GLU A 399 -11.94 5.72 32.94
C GLU A 399 -10.52 5.71 33.52
N ASN A 400 -9.69 4.75 33.10
CA ASN A 400 -8.31 4.59 33.54
C ASN A 400 -7.35 4.55 32.34
N PHE A 401 -7.53 5.50 31.43
CA PHE A 401 -6.87 5.51 30.12
C PHE A 401 -5.34 5.50 30.24
N VAL A 402 -4.77 6.35 31.10
CA VAL A 402 -3.31 6.50 31.22
C VAL A 402 -2.67 5.18 31.67
N ALA A 403 -3.12 4.59 32.79
CA ALA A 403 -2.51 3.38 33.33
C ALA A 403 -2.68 2.16 32.42
N THR A 404 -3.87 2.00 31.80
CA THR A 404 -4.12 0.88 30.89
C THR A 404 -3.32 1.02 29.59
N MET A 405 -3.15 2.25 29.08
CA MET A 405 -2.32 2.53 27.92
C MET A 405 -0.84 2.27 28.20
N GLU A 406 -0.31 2.72 29.34
CA GLU A 406 1.08 2.45 29.74
C GLU A 406 1.34 0.93 29.84
N ALA A 407 0.44 0.19 30.50
CA ALA A 407 0.53 -1.26 30.59
C ALA A 407 0.50 -1.96 29.20
N LEU A 408 -0.24 -1.41 28.23
CA LEU A 408 -0.25 -1.90 26.87
C LEU A 408 1.07 -1.61 26.13
N LEU A 409 1.60 -0.41 26.28
CA LEU A 409 2.86 0.02 25.65
C LEU A 409 4.06 -0.78 26.18
N ASP A 410 4.04 -1.16 27.47
CA ASP A 410 5.09 -1.95 28.12
C ASP A 410 5.20 -3.38 27.59
N LYS A 411 4.09 -3.97 27.10
CA LYS A 411 4.10 -5.32 26.51
C LYS A 411 5.02 -5.41 25.28
N LYS A 412 5.31 -4.27 24.61
CA LYS A 412 6.19 -4.09 23.43
C LYS A 412 5.87 -4.94 22.19
N LYS A 413 5.13 -6.04 22.30
CA LYS A 413 4.77 -6.98 21.24
C LYS A 413 3.24 -7.04 21.13
N GLY A 414 2.76 -7.33 19.92
CA GLY A 414 1.33 -7.44 19.61
C GLY A 414 0.85 -6.37 18.63
N PRO A 415 -0.12 -6.68 17.76
CA PRO A 415 -0.71 -5.73 16.83
C PRO A 415 -1.33 -4.51 17.52
N ALA A 416 -2.08 -4.69 18.62
CA ALA A 416 -2.66 -3.56 19.38
C ALA A 416 -1.60 -2.60 19.96
N ALA A 417 -0.54 -3.14 20.58
CA ALA A 417 0.56 -2.32 21.10
C ALA A 417 1.35 -1.62 19.98
N LEU A 418 1.50 -2.26 18.81
CA LEU A 418 2.05 -1.62 17.62
C LEU A 418 1.18 -0.46 17.16
N LEU A 419 -0.13 -0.68 17.03
CA LEU A 419 -1.10 0.35 16.62
C LEU A 419 -1.08 1.55 17.58
N ALA A 420 -1.12 1.32 18.89
CA ALA A 420 -1.03 2.38 19.89
C ALA A 420 0.25 3.22 19.75
N ARG A 421 1.41 2.57 19.54
CA ARG A 421 2.67 3.27 19.28
C ARG A 421 2.63 4.07 17.98
N CYS A 422 2.08 3.50 16.91
CA CYS A 422 1.91 4.22 15.64
C CYS A 422 1.08 5.48 15.83
N ILE A 423 -0.06 5.40 16.53
CA ILE A 423 -0.93 6.54 16.83
C ILE A 423 -0.16 7.63 17.61
N PHE A 424 0.61 7.26 18.64
CA PHE A 424 1.42 8.24 19.37
C PHE A 424 2.62 8.77 18.57
N GLU A 425 3.12 8.02 17.58
CA GLU A 425 4.20 8.45 16.69
C GLU A 425 3.74 9.54 15.70
N ILE A 426 2.45 9.60 15.36
CA ILE A 426 1.85 10.66 14.53
C ILE A 426 2.21 12.05 15.07
N ASN A 427 2.18 12.20 16.39
CA ASN A 427 2.44 13.45 17.09
C ASN A 427 3.84 13.51 17.73
N SER A 428 4.77 12.66 17.31
CA SER A 428 6.18 12.68 17.75
C SER A 428 6.81 14.07 17.64
N CYS A 429 6.35 14.89 16.68
CA CYS A 429 6.88 16.22 16.42
C CYS A 429 6.61 17.27 17.49
N VAL A 430 5.66 17.03 18.39
CA VAL A 430 5.31 17.97 19.47
C VAL A 430 5.64 17.41 20.84
N GLN A 431 6.26 16.23 20.89
CA GLN A 431 6.63 15.54 22.12
C GLN A 431 8.03 15.94 22.60
N LEU A 432 8.25 15.87 23.91
CA LEU A 432 9.51 16.23 24.56
C LEU A 432 10.73 15.50 23.97
N ARG A 433 10.54 14.31 23.42
CA ARG A 433 11.61 13.55 22.73
C ARG A 433 12.16 14.25 21.49
N LEU A 434 11.35 14.97 20.72
CA LEU A 434 11.87 15.71 19.55
C LEU A 434 12.61 16.97 19.99
N LEU A 435 12.13 17.65 21.05
CA LEU A 435 12.82 18.81 21.64
C LEU A 435 14.29 18.49 21.96
N LYS A 436 14.55 17.32 22.56
CA LYS A 436 15.92 16.84 22.86
C LYS A 436 16.80 16.75 21.61
N LEU A 437 16.24 16.32 20.49
CA LEU A 437 16.98 16.21 19.23
C LEU A 437 17.23 17.59 18.62
N VAL A 438 16.26 18.49 18.67
CA VAL A 438 16.39 19.88 18.18
C VAL A 438 17.42 20.67 18.98
N TRP A 439 17.48 20.48 20.30
CA TRP A 439 18.52 21.09 21.14
C TRP A 439 19.93 20.65 20.75
N ARG A 440 20.07 19.41 20.28
CA ARG A 440 21.35 18.81 19.92
C ARG A 440 21.66 18.93 18.43
N SER A 441 20.73 19.39 17.60
CA SER A 441 20.90 19.42 16.14
C SER A 441 22.02 20.37 15.74
N ARG A 442 22.98 19.89 14.94
CA ARG A 442 24.03 20.72 14.36
C ARG A 442 23.75 21.13 12.92
N GLY A 443 22.94 20.37 12.20
CA GLY A 443 22.55 20.73 10.84
C GLY A 443 21.43 21.75 10.80
N LYS A 444 21.26 22.39 9.63
CA LYS A 444 20.34 23.53 9.45
C LYS A 444 19.00 23.15 8.83
N GLU A 445 18.89 21.98 8.22
CA GLU A 445 17.76 21.57 7.38
C GLU A 445 17.16 20.24 7.85
N TRP A 446 15.85 20.07 7.70
CA TRP A 446 15.15 18.82 7.98
C TRP A 446 15.26 17.82 6.81
N PRO A 447 15.22 16.51 7.05
CA PRO A 447 15.46 15.82 8.32
C PRO A 447 16.96 15.61 8.61
N GLU A 448 17.84 15.87 7.64
CA GLU A 448 19.29 15.57 7.72
C GLU A 448 19.98 16.23 8.92
N GLY A 449 19.53 17.41 9.33
CA GLY A 449 20.10 18.15 10.45
C GLY A 449 19.93 17.48 11.81
N LEU A 450 19.01 16.52 11.93
CA LEU A 450 18.86 15.67 13.11
C LEU A 450 19.76 14.43 13.09
N ARG A 451 20.45 14.13 11.99
CA ARG A 451 21.41 13.00 11.94
C ARG A 451 22.74 13.33 12.59
N GLN A 452 23.07 14.62 12.70
CA GLN A 452 24.30 15.11 13.34
C GLN A 452 23.96 15.81 14.65
N LEU A 453 24.12 15.08 15.76
CA LEU A 453 23.77 15.57 17.09
C LEU A 453 25.03 15.90 17.90
N ALA A 454 25.00 17.04 18.59
CA ALA A 454 25.93 17.35 19.66
C ALA A 454 25.80 16.33 20.81
N PRO A 455 26.84 16.12 21.63
CA PRO A 455 26.68 15.40 22.89
C PRO A 455 25.68 16.11 23.79
N GLU A 456 25.06 15.37 24.70
CA GLU A 456 24.21 15.95 25.72
C GLU A 456 25.08 16.73 26.72
N GLU A 457 24.78 18.01 26.91
CA GLU A 457 25.49 18.88 27.84
C GLU A 457 24.74 18.90 29.17
N SER A 458 25.45 18.74 30.30
CA SER A 458 24.82 18.89 31.62
C SER A 458 24.49 20.35 31.89
N SER A 459 23.26 20.76 31.60
CA SER A 459 22.75 22.11 31.85
C SER A 459 21.45 22.06 32.66
N ASN A 460 21.13 23.14 33.36
CA ASN A 460 19.89 23.24 34.13
C ASN A 460 18.65 23.06 33.24
N ALA A 461 18.74 23.33 31.93
CA ALA A 461 17.65 23.07 30.99
C ALA A 461 17.39 21.56 30.78
N TRP A 462 18.41 20.71 30.83
CA TRP A 462 18.25 19.26 30.77
C TRP A 462 17.70 18.70 32.08
N SER A 463 18.14 19.22 33.22
CA SER A 463 17.57 18.89 34.53
C SER A 463 16.08 19.29 34.61
N ALA A 464 15.73 20.47 34.12
CA ALA A 464 14.34 20.94 34.05
C ALA A 464 13.49 20.01 33.17
N LEU A 465 14.01 19.58 32.03
CA LEU A 465 13.34 18.64 31.13
C LEU A 465 13.12 17.27 31.78
N ALA A 466 14.12 16.75 32.50
CA ALA A 466 13.99 15.49 33.24
C ALA A 466 12.95 15.59 34.37
N ALA A 467 12.93 16.70 35.11
CA ALA A 467 11.93 16.96 36.15
C ALA A 467 10.50 17.01 35.56
N LEU A 468 10.30 17.73 34.44
CA LEU A 468 9.00 17.79 33.76
C LEU A 468 8.54 16.41 33.28
N GLN A 469 9.45 15.59 32.73
CA GLN A 469 9.13 14.22 32.34
C GLN A 469 8.73 13.35 33.53
N GLY A 470 9.35 13.56 34.69
CA GLY A 470 9.01 12.89 35.94
C GLY A 470 7.76 13.42 36.65
N GLY A 471 7.17 14.51 36.15
CA GLY A 471 5.98 15.15 36.74
C GLY A 471 6.29 16.12 37.90
N ASP A 472 7.56 16.42 38.16
CA ASP A 472 7.97 17.39 39.19
C ASP A 472 7.99 18.81 38.61
N ILE A 473 6.83 19.47 38.66
CA ILE A 473 6.61 20.81 38.09
C ILE A 473 7.39 21.89 38.84
N ASP A 474 7.57 21.74 40.16
CA ASP A 474 8.23 22.73 41.00
C ASP A 474 9.74 22.75 40.71
N GLU A 475 10.38 21.58 40.67
CA GLU A 475 11.79 21.47 40.31
C GLU A 475 12.02 21.88 38.85
N ALA A 476 11.12 21.49 37.94
CA ALA A 476 11.15 21.90 36.54
C ALA A 476 11.13 23.43 36.39
N ALA A 477 10.26 24.12 37.14
CA ALA A 477 10.14 25.58 37.13
C ALA A 477 11.39 26.26 37.70
N LEU A 478 11.93 25.75 38.82
CA LEU A 478 13.15 26.26 39.44
C LEU A 478 14.34 26.17 38.48
N GLN A 479 14.60 24.99 37.94
CA GLN A 479 15.72 24.73 37.03
C GLN A 479 15.60 25.54 35.73
N ALA A 480 14.38 25.69 35.19
CA ALA A 480 14.14 26.51 34.00
C ALA A 480 14.42 28.00 34.23
N LYS A 481 14.05 28.52 35.40
CA LYS A 481 14.34 29.91 35.79
C LYS A 481 15.84 30.14 35.94
N GLU A 482 16.57 29.21 36.55
CA GLU A 482 18.03 29.31 36.63
C GLU A 482 18.69 29.22 35.25
N ALA A 483 18.19 28.33 34.38
CA ALA A 483 18.68 28.20 33.01
C ALA A 483 18.47 29.47 32.19
N SER A 484 17.30 30.11 32.30
CA SER A 484 16.99 31.36 31.57
C SER A 484 17.82 32.54 32.08
N LEU A 485 18.08 32.63 33.40
CA LEU A 485 18.96 33.66 33.97
C LEU A 485 20.41 33.50 33.51
N LYS A 486 20.92 32.26 33.47
CA LYS A 486 22.31 31.96 33.07
C LYS A 486 22.53 32.07 31.56
N HIS A 487 21.52 31.74 30.76
CA HIS A 487 21.60 31.66 29.30
C HIS A 487 20.52 32.49 28.61
N GLN A 488 20.45 33.79 28.91
CA GLN A 488 19.42 34.71 28.40
C GLN A 488 19.33 34.82 26.87
N ARG A 489 20.39 34.43 26.14
CA ARG A 489 20.42 34.46 24.66
C ARG A 489 20.30 33.08 24.03
N SER A 490 19.97 32.06 24.82
CA SER A 490 19.71 30.70 24.33
C SER A 490 18.21 30.51 24.11
N PHE A 491 17.85 29.88 22.99
CA PHE A 491 16.46 29.48 22.75
C PHE A 491 16.02 28.30 23.63
N GLN A 492 16.96 27.51 24.17
CA GLN A 492 16.64 26.26 24.87
C GLN A 492 15.78 26.49 26.13
N PRO A 493 16.13 27.41 27.07
CA PRO A 493 15.30 27.66 28.24
C PRO A 493 13.89 28.15 27.88
N HIS A 494 13.78 29.07 26.91
CA HIS A 494 12.49 29.58 26.43
C HIS A 494 11.65 28.47 25.78
N SER A 495 12.27 27.61 24.96
CA SER A 495 11.57 26.49 24.33
C SER A 495 10.99 25.50 25.35
N PHE A 496 11.72 25.24 26.45
CA PHE A 496 11.25 24.42 27.56
C PHE A 496 10.16 25.11 28.37
N MET A 497 10.35 26.38 28.72
CA MET A 497 9.36 27.16 29.47
C MET A 497 8.01 27.19 28.76
N GLY A 498 7.98 27.18 27.42
CA GLY A 498 6.74 27.04 26.67
C GLY A 498 6.01 25.72 26.96
N PHE A 499 6.72 24.59 27.06
CA PHE A 499 6.12 23.31 27.47
C PHE A 499 5.64 23.33 28.92
N LEU A 500 6.43 23.90 29.84
CA LEU A 500 6.05 24.02 31.25
C LEU A 500 4.76 24.84 31.40
N SER A 501 4.68 26.00 30.76
CA SER A 501 3.47 26.85 30.78
C SER A 501 2.29 26.18 30.10
N MET A 502 2.52 25.39 29.04
CA MET A 502 1.46 24.62 28.37
C MET A 502 0.90 23.52 29.29
N GLU A 503 1.75 22.79 30.03
CA GLU A 503 1.28 21.80 31.02
C GLU A 503 0.56 22.44 32.21
N GLN A 504 0.83 23.72 32.51
CA GLN A 504 0.12 24.54 33.49
C GLN A 504 -1.18 25.19 32.94
N GLU A 505 -1.56 24.88 31.69
CA GLU A 505 -2.69 25.47 30.96
C GLU A 505 -2.62 27.00 30.73
N ASP A 506 -1.45 27.62 30.93
CA ASP A 506 -1.21 29.01 30.56
C ASP A 506 -0.74 29.10 29.11
N PHE A 507 -1.70 28.96 28.19
CA PHE A 507 -1.45 28.96 26.74
C PHE A 507 -0.91 30.31 26.24
N GLY A 508 -1.30 31.43 26.86
CA GLY A 508 -0.78 32.75 26.52
C GLY A 508 0.71 32.85 26.82
N GLN A 509 1.12 32.40 28.01
CA GLN A 509 2.53 32.36 28.38
C GLN A 509 3.31 31.34 27.56
N ALA A 510 2.73 30.18 27.26
CA ALA A 510 3.36 29.17 26.40
C ALA A 510 3.69 29.71 25.00
N LEU A 511 2.71 30.36 24.37
CA LEU A 511 2.88 30.99 23.05
C LEU A 511 3.99 32.04 23.07
N PHE A 512 3.98 32.93 24.07
CA PHE A 512 5.01 33.95 24.23
C PHE A 512 6.43 33.34 24.35
N GLN A 513 6.59 32.29 25.15
CA GLN A 513 7.90 31.65 25.33
C GLN A 513 8.39 30.99 24.05
N TRP A 514 7.52 30.36 23.27
CA TRP A 514 7.90 29.77 21.98
C TRP A 514 8.22 30.82 20.92
N GLN A 515 7.56 31.98 20.91
CA GLN A 515 7.92 33.12 20.05
C GLN A 515 9.29 33.70 20.39
N GLU A 516 9.60 33.87 21.68
CA GLU A 516 10.93 34.31 22.09
C GLU A 516 12.00 33.27 21.75
N ALA A 517 11.69 31.98 21.96
CA ALA A 517 12.59 30.91 21.55
C ALA A 517 12.85 30.92 20.03
N GLU A 518 11.81 31.12 19.22
CA GLU A 518 11.91 31.18 17.75
C GLU A 518 12.87 32.32 17.34
N ARG A 519 12.68 33.52 17.92
CA ARG A 519 13.54 34.68 17.68
C ARG A 519 15.00 34.44 18.05
N LEU A 520 15.24 33.65 19.09
CA LEU A 520 16.57 33.27 19.57
C LEU A 520 17.17 32.05 18.83
N GLY A 521 16.38 31.34 18.01
CA GLY A 521 16.81 30.18 17.25
C GLY A 521 17.89 30.54 16.24
N TYR A 522 18.92 29.69 16.12
CA TYR A 522 20.11 29.96 15.29
C TYR A 522 19.99 29.38 13.88
N THR A 523 19.10 28.41 13.68
CA THR A 523 18.96 27.67 12.43
C THR A 523 17.50 27.63 11.98
N PRO A 524 17.24 27.54 10.67
CA PRO A 524 15.88 27.35 10.15
C PRO A 524 15.20 26.10 10.73
N LEU A 525 15.95 25.03 10.98
CA LEU A 525 15.45 23.82 11.67
C LEU A 525 14.83 24.17 13.03
N GLN A 526 15.54 24.93 13.87
CA GLN A 526 15.09 25.33 15.20
C GLN A 526 13.91 26.32 15.14
N GLN A 527 14.02 27.33 14.28
CA GLN A 527 12.97 28.34 14.09
C GLN A 527 11.67 27.70 13.59
N GLY A 528 11.75 26.87 12.55
CA GLY A 528 10.62 26.14 12.00
C GLY A 528 9.96 25.22 13.02
N TYR A 529 10.75 24.52 13.85
CA TYR A 529 10.23 23.70 14.95
C TYR A 529 9.42 24.50 15.97
N LEU A 530 9.92 25.66 16.38
CA LEU A 530 9.26 26.49 17.38
C LEU A 530 7.98 27.12 16.83
N GLU A 531 7.99 27.57 15.58
CA GLU A 531 6.77 28.00 14.87
C GLU A 531 5.73 26.87 14.75
N PHE A 532 6.18 25.63 14.54
CA PHE A 532 5.30 24.47 14.50
C PHE A 532 4.65 24.17 15.87
N LEU A 533 5.35 24.38 16.98
CA LEU A 533 4.76 24.27 18.33
C LEU A 533 3.67 25.33 18.54
N GLN A 534 3.89 26.56 18.07
CA GLN A 534 2.86 27.61 18.09
C GLN A 534 1.63 27.18 17.27
N GLY A 535 1.84 26.60 16.08
CA GLY A 535 0.77 26.05 15.27
C GLY A 535 -0.02 24.95 15.98
N ARG A 536 0.66 24.04 16.68
CA ARG A 536 0.00 22.99 17.48
C ARG A 536 -0.84 23.58 18.62
N LEU A 537 -0.35 24.62 19.28
CA LEU A 537 -1.10 25.27 20.36
C LEU A 537 -2.40 25.85 19.83
N HIS A 538 -2.34 26.61 18.72
CA HIS A 538 -3.53 27.13 18.05
C HIS A 538 -4.49 26.02 17.63
N GLU A 539 -3.97 24.89 17.15
CA GLU A 539 -4.78 23.74 16.77
C GLU A 539 -5.56 23.17 17.97
N VAL A 540 -4.90 22.98 19.11
CA VAL A 540 -5.49 22.48 20.36
C VAL A 540 -6.52 23.45 20.94
N GLU A 541 -6.28 24.76 20.81
CA GLU A 541 -7.23 25.82 21.18
C GLU A 541 -8.43 25.95 20.20
N GLY A 542 -8.46 25.14 19.13
CA GLY A 542 -9.48 25.18 18.08
C GLY A 542 -9.38 26.40 17.16
N ALA A 543 -8.27 27.13 17.19
CA ALA A 543 -7.92 28.21 16.26
C ALA A 543 -7.24 27.65 15.00
N TYR A 544 -7.95 26.76 14.29
CA TYR A 544 -7.38 25.99 13.17
C TYR A 544 -6.84 26.85 12.02
N LYS A 545 -7.41 28.04 11.77
CA LYS A 545 -6.90 28.96 10.74
C LYS A 545 -5.51 29.50 11.09
N ASP A 546 -5.31 29.87 12.34
CA ASP A 546 -4.03 30.34 12.85
C ASP A 546 -3.03 29.18 12.86
N ALA A 547 -3.48 27.96 13.19
CA ALA A 547 -2.68 26.74 13.07
C ALA A 547 -2.22 26.47 11.63
N VAL A 548 -3.14 26.51 10.64
CA VAL A 548 -2.81 26.37 9.20
C VAL A 548 -1.79 27.43 8.77
N SER A 549 -1.96 28.68 9.22
CA SER A 549 -1.04 29.77 8.89
C SER A 549 0.34 29.55 9.52
N ALA A 550 0.40 29.10 10.77
CA ALA A 550 1.65 28.77 11.45
C ALA A 550 2.37 27.59 10.79
N TYR A 551 1.66 26.51 10.44
CA TYR A 551 2.25 25.38 9.72
C TYR A 551 2.78 25.77 8.34
N LYS A 552 2.08 26.66 7.61
CA LYS A 552 2.60 27.22 6.35
C LYS A 552 3.88 28.03 6.58
N ARG A 553 3.94 28.88 7.61
CA ARG A 553 5.15 29.65 7.96
C ARG A 553 6.30 28.71 8.35
N ALA A 554 6.04 27.70 9.19
CA ALA A 554 7.01 26.68 9.55
C ALA A 554 7.57 25.95 8.31
N TYR A 555 6.71 25.63 7.33
CA TYR A 555 7.14 25.04 6.06
C TYR A 555 7.98 26.01 5.22
N VAL A 556 7.64 27.31 5.17
CA VAL A 556 8.47 28.31 4.48
C VAL A 556 9.86 28.42 5.12
N ILE A 557 9.94 28.39 6.45
CA ILE A 557 11.21 28.40 7.18
C ILE A 557 11.98 27.10 6.97
N SER A 558 11.28 25.95 6.93
CA SER A 558 11.83 24.61 6.80
C SER A 558 11.18 23.80 5.65
N PRO A 559 11.52 24.07 4.38
CA PRO A 559 10.80 23.52 3.22
C PRO A 559 10.88 22.00 3.04
N MET A 560 11.85 21.35 3.67
CA MET A 560 11.99 19.90 3.60
C MET A 560 11.22 19.17 4.72
N TRP A 561 10.67 19.88 5.69
CA TRP A 561 9.95 19.29 6.81
C TRP A 561 8.48 19.01 6.46
N GLN A 562 8.23 17.81 5.95
CA GLN A 562 6.92 17.39 5.43
C GLN A 562 5.82 17.35 6.51
N GLU A 563 6.20 17.26 7.78
CA GLU A 563 5.28 17.27 8.93
C GLU A 563 4.45 18.56 8.99
N CYS A 564 5.01 19.69 8.54
CA CYS A 564 4.27 20.95 8.43
C CYS A 564 3.08 20.80 7.49
N LEU A 565 3.27 20.18 6.31
CA LEU A 565 2.21 19.96 5.35
C LEU A 565 1.17 18.95 5.88
N TYR A 566 1.63 17.90 6.57
CA TYR A 566 0.73 16.92 7.18
C TYR A 566 -0.19 17.58 8.22
N ARG A 567 0.37 18.33 9.18
CA ARG A 567 -0.44 19.01 10.21
C ARG A 567 -1.28 20.15 9.64
N GLN A 568 -0.81 20.82 8.59
CA GLN A 568 -1.64 21.76 7.83
C GLN A 568 -2.89 21.05 7.28
N ALA A 569 -2.73 19.88 6.65
CA ALA A 569 -3.84 19.10 6.11
C ALA A 569 -4.79 18.60 7.22
N VAL A 570 -4.25 18.12 8.36
CA VAL A 570 -5.06 17.75 9.54
C VAL A 570 -5.90 18.94 10.05
N ALA A 571 -5.30 20.12 10.19
CA ALA A 571 -6.02 21.32 10.60
C ALA A 571 -7.10 21.73 9.58
N MET A 572 -6.82 21.60 8.28
CA MET A 572 -7.81 21.82 7.21
C MET A 572 -8.98 20.83 7.30
N VAL A 573 -8.73 19.55 7.61
CA VAL A 573 -9.76 18.54 7.87
C VAL A 573 -10.60 18.92 9.08
N LYS A 574 -9.98 19.34 10.19
CA LYS A 574 -10.69 19.82 11.39
C LYS A 574 -11.54 21.06 11.12
N MET A 575 -11.13 21.91 10.18
CA MET A 575 -11.93 23.05 9.67
C MET A 575 -13.08 22.63 8.74
N GLY A 576 -13.05 21.39 8.25
CA GLY A 576 -14.03 20.83 7.32
C GLY A 576 -13.67 20.92 5.83
N PHE A 577 -12.44 21.35 5.51
CA PHE A 577 -11.92 21.40 4.14
C PHE A 577 -11.21 20.09 3.76
N ALA A 578 -11.84 18.94 4.03
CA ALA A 578 -11.24 17.63 3.77
C ALA A 578 -10.86 17.42 2.29
N GLY A 579 -11.66 17.94 1.35
CA GLY A 579 -11.34 17.88 -0.08
C GLY A 579 -10.01 18.55 -0.44
N GLN A 580 -9.81 19.80 0.01
CA GLN A 580 -8.54 20.52 -0.21
C GLN A 580 -7.36 19.89 0.55
N ALA A 581 -7.63 19.30 1.72
CA ALA A 581 -6.62 18.58 2.47
C ALA A 581 -6.15 17.31 1.75
N MET A 582 -7.01 16.67 0.94
CA MET A 582 -6.64 15.49 0.16
C MET A 582 -5.56 15.77 -0.87
N ASP A 583 -5.49 16.96 -1.45
CA ASP A 583 -4.41 17.33 -2.37
C ASP A 583 -3.04 17.26 -1.68
N LEU A 584 -2.95 17.81 -0.45
CA LEU A 584 -1.74 17.74 0.37
C LEU A 584 -1.43 16.29 0.79
N PHE A 585 -2.44 15.52 1.18
CA PHE A 585 -2.25 14.11 1.52
C PHE A 585 -1.76 13.30 0.33
N HIS A 586 -2.29 13.55 -0.87
CA HIS A 586 -1.86 12.88 -2.09
C HIS A 586 -0.38 13.13 -2.37
N ASP A 587 0.06 14.39 -2.32
CA ASP A 587 1.46 14.76 -2.48
C ASP A 587 2.37 14.08 -1.44
N LEU A 588 1.93 14.02 -0.18
CA LEU A 588 2.66 13.35 0.89
C LEU A 588 2.75 11.84 0.68
N ILE A 589 1.65 11.18 0.27
CA ILE A 589 1.61 9.73 -0.03
C ILE A 589 2.51 9.39 -1.22
N GLN A 590 2.56 10.25 -2.25
CA GLN A 590 3.43 10.03 -3.39
C GLN A 590 4.92 10.07 -3.00
N ARG A 591 5.30 11.01 -2.12
CA ARG A 591 6.67 11.16 -1.59
C ARG A 591 7.03 10.01 -0.65
N ASP A 592 6.16 9.72 0.32
CA ASP A 592 6.30 8.64 1.28
C ASP A 592 5.03 7.77 1.37
N PRO A 593 5.04 6.55 0.83
CA PRO A 593 3.91 5.63 0.91
C PRO A 593 3.44 5.34 2.33
N HIS A 594 4.31 5.41 3.34
CA HIS A 594 3.92 5.17 4.74
C HIS A 594 2.88 6.18 5.24
N MET A 595 2.80 7.36 4.61
CA MET A 595 1.78 8.35 4.92
C MET A 595 0.36 7.81 4.71
N PHE A 596 0.16 6.89 3.77
CA PHE A 596 -1.15 6.26 3.55
C PHE A 596 -1.65 5.55 4.82
N ASN A 597 -0.80 4.72 5.42
CA ASN A 597 -1.15 4.00 6.64
C ASN A 597 -1.31 4.95 7.83
N ARG A 598 -0.50 6.02 7.89
CA ARG A 598 -0.61 7.06 8.91
C ARG A 598 -1.97 7.76 8.87
N ILE A 599 -2.42 8.19 7.69
CA ILE A 599 -3.72 8.84 7.49
C ILE A 599 -4.87 7.88 7.85
N LEU A 600 -4.75 6.59 7.50
CA LEU A 600 -5.78 5.59 7.80
C LEU A 600 -6.09 5.45 9.29
N ILE A 601 -5.05 5.53 10.14
CA ILE A 601 -5.14 5.27 11.58
C ILE A 601 -5.18 6.54 12.45
N ASP A 602 -5.09 7.74 11.86
CA ASP A 602 -5.02 8.98 12.63
C ASP A 602 -6.39 9.32 13.25
N PRO A 603 -6.52 9.29 14.60
CA PRO A 603 -7.77 9.64 15.26
C PRO A 603 -8.15 11.12 15.09
N GLU A 604 -7.19 12.02 14.85
CA GLU A 604 -7.45 13.45 14.67
C GLU A 604 -8.11 13.78 13.31
N LEU A 605 -8.22 12.79 12.40
CA LEU A 605 -8.90 12.89 11.11
C LEU A 605 -10.36 12.40 11.12
N ASP A 606 -10.89 12.01 12.28
CA ASP A 606 -12.26 11.48 12.43
C ASP A 606 -13.33 12.36 11.76
N ARG A 607 -13.20 13.69 11.89
CA ARG A 607 -14.16 14.64 11.34
C ARG A 607 -14.32 14.58 9.82
N GLY A 608 -13.23 14.34 9.08
CA GLY A 608 -13.25 14.22 7.61
C GLY A 608 -13.23 12.79 7.10
N ARG A 609 -13.40 11.81 8.00
CA ARG A 609 -13.04 10.41 7.75
C ARG A 609 -13.77 9.81 6.55
N VAL A 610 -15.06 10.13 6.38
CA VAL A 610 -15.86 9.64 5.24
C VAL A 610 -15.28 10.09 3.91
N GLN A 611 -14.90 11.37 3.78
CA GLN A 611 -14.33 11.92 2.55
C GLN A 611 -12.93 11.36 2.30
N ILE A 612 -12.12 11.28 3.35
CA ILE A 612 -10.74 10.77 3.27
C ILE A 612 -10.74 9.30 2.84
N LEU A 613 -11.55 8.44 3.46
CA LEU A 613 -11.59 7.01 3.09
C LEU A 613 -12.08 6.76 1.68
N SER A 614 -13.01 7.58 1.19
CA SER A 614 -13.47 7.51 -0.20
C SER A 614 -12.30 7.83 -1.14
N ALA A 615 -11.58 8.91 -0.89
CA ALA A 615 -10.45 9.32 -1.74
C ALA A 615 -9.24 8.36 -1.64
N LEU A 616 -8.98 7.78 -0.46
CA LEU A 616 -7.92 6.78 -0.29
C LEU A 616 -8.27 5.45 -0.98
N TRP A 617 -9.56 5.12 -1.12
CA TRP A 617 -9.98 3.92 -1.82
C TRP A 617 -9.58 3.97 -3.30
N ASP A 618 -9.72 5.13 -3.95
CA ASP A 618 -9.30 5.28 -5.36
C ASP A 618 -7.80 5.01 -5.53
N LEU A 619 -6.97 5.55 -4.62
CA LEU A 619 -5.52 5.30 -4.62
C LEU A 619 -5.18 3.85 -4.33
N TRP A 620 -5.91 3.23 -3.40
CA TRP A 620 -5.75 1.82 -3.07
C TRP A 620 -6.07 0.94 -4.27
N TYR A 621 -7.21 1.16 -4.91
CA TYR A 621 -7.72 0.34 -6.01
C TYR A 621 -6.78 0.36 -7.24
N ASP A 622 -6.25 1.54 -7.62
CA ASP A 622 -5.24 1.65 -8.68
C ASP A 622 -4.00 0.81 -8.36
N VAL A 623 -3.48 0.97 -7.14
CA VAL A 623 -2.25 0.31 -6.71
C VAL A 623 -2.43 -1.20 -6.53
N GLU A 624 -3.59 -1.64 -6.03
CA GLU A 624 -3.95 -3.05 -5.90
C GLU A 624 -4.00 -3.74 -7.27
N THR A 625 -4.69 -3.13 -8.24
CA THR A 625 -4.79 -3.65 -9.61
C THR A 625 -3.40 -3.83 -10.22
N ARG A 626 -2.53 -2.82 -10.09
CA ARG A 626 -1.14 -2.88 -10.59
C ARG A 626 -0.29 -3.89 -9.81
N ALA A 627 -0.52 -4.04 -8.51
CA ALA A 627 0.18 -5.01 -7.69
C ALA A 627 -0.17 -6.45 -8.11
N GLU A 628 -1.41 -6.71 -8.53
CA GLU A 628 -1.79 -8.02 -9.09
C GLU A 628 -1.01 -8.35 -10.37
N GLU A 629 -0.81 -7.37 -11.26
CA GLU A 629 0.05 -7.53 -12.44
C GLU A 629 1.51 -7.77 -12.05
N ALA A 630 2.02 -7.01 -11.09
CA ALA A 630 3.39 -7.18 -10.60
C ALA A 630 3.62 -8.52 -9.90
N ARG A 631 2.62 -9.08 -9.20
CA ARG A 631 2.69 -10.45 -8.65
C ARG A 631 2.94 -11.47 -9.76
N LYS A 632 2.21 -11.37 -10.87
CA LYS A 632 2.40 -12.24 -12.04
C LYS A 632 3.80 -12.06 -12.65
N GLN A 633 4.26 -10.81 -12.80
CA GLN A 633 5.62 -10.53 -13.28
C GLN A 633 6.72 -11.11 -12.38
N VAL A 634 6.55 -11.05 -11.05
CA VAL A 634 7.51 -11.65 -10.10
C VAL A 634 7.55 -13.17 -10.28
N ASP A 635 6.41 -13.84 -10.46
CA ASP A 635 6.38 -15.27 -10.75
C ASP A 635 7.07 -15.58 -12.10
N GLU A 636 6.88 -14.74 -13.13
CA GLU A 636 7.59 -14.85 -14.42
C GLU A 636 9.12 -14.66 -14.26
N TYR A 637 9.57 -13.72 -13.44
CA TYR A 637 11.00 -13.52 -13.15
C TYR A 637 11.62 -14.71 -12.41
N ILE A 638 10.88 -15.33 -11.48
CA ILE A 638 11.30 -16.56 -10.81
C ILE A 638 11.52 -17.67 -11.86
N GLU A 639 10.58 -17.84 -12.79
CA GLU A 639 10.75 -18.81 -13.87
C GLU A 639 11.93 -18.48 -14.80
N ASP A 640 12.10 -17.21 -15.18
CA ASP A 640 13.13 -16.77 -16.12
C ASP A 640 14.54 -17.02 -15.56
N ILE A 641 14.77 -16.75 -14.28
CA ILE A 641 16.06 -16.97 -13.63
C ILE A 641 16.38 -18.45 -13.49
N ASN A 642 15.38 -19.27 -13.13
CA ASN A 642 15.52 -20.73 -13.09
C ASN A 642 15.89 -21.32 -14.46
N LYS A 643 15.41 -20.69 -15.54
CA LYS A 643 15.75 -21.09 -16.91
C LYS A 643 17.13 -20.58 -17.35
N ARG A 644 17.53 -19.36 -16.97
CA ARG A 644 18.77 -18.70 -17.42
C ARG A 644 20.04 -19.09 -16.66
N PHE A 645 19.98 -19.11 -15.33
CA PHE A 645 21.16 -19.21 -14.49
C PHE A 645 21.21 -20.55 -13.76
N ASP A 646 22.42 -21.10 -13.58
CA ASP A 646 22.63 -22.24 -12.70
C ASP A 646 22.48 -21.80 -11.22
N LYS A 647 22.03 -22.70 -10.35
CA LYS A 647 21.92 -22.43 -8.91
C LYS A 647 23.25 -22.05 -8.26
N LYS A 648 24.38 -22.47 -8.85
CA LYS A 648 25.73 -22.10 -8.39
C LYS A 648 26.18 -20.72 -8.84
N HIS A 649 25.43 -20.05 -9.71
CA HIS A 649 25.78 -18.73 -10.22
C HIS A 649 25.58 -17.68 -9.12
N ALA A 650 26.56 -16.80 -8.89
CA ALA A 650 26.53 -15.81 -7.80
C ALA A 650 25.30 -14.89 -7.83
N PHE A 651 24.79 -14.55 -9.03
CA PHE A 651 23.57 -13.76 -9.18
C PHE A 651 22.30 -14.53 -8.81
N TYR A 652 22.25 -15.86 -8.98
CA TYR A 652 21.03 -16.64 -8.78
C TYR A 652 20.58 -16.60 -7.31
N GLU A 653 21.51 -16.79 -6.37
CA GLU A 653 21.18 -16.85 -4.93
C GLU A 653 20.59 -15.52 -4.44
N ALA A 654 21.28 -14.40 -4.73
CA ALA A 654 20.82 -13.07 -4.35
C ALA A 654 19.48 -12.70 -5.04
N ALA A 655 19.31 -13.08 -6.30
CA ALA A 655 18.07 -12.81 -7.03
C ALA A 655 16.89 -13.66 -6.53
N ALA A 656 17.13 -14.92 -6.19
CA ALA A 656 16.10 -15.81 -5.64
C ALA A 656 15.63 -15.34 -4.26
N GLU A 657 16.54 -14.87 -3.40
CA GLU A 657 16.20 -14.28 -2.10
C GLU A 657 15.37 -13.00 -2.27
N ASP A 658 15.76 -12.11 -3.21
CA ASP A 658 15.01 -10.88 -3.45
C ASP A 658 13.61 -11.16 -4.01
N LEU A 659 13.47 -12.09 -4.96
CA LEU A 659 12.17 -12.49 -5.50
C LEU A 659 11.28 -13.17 -4.45
N ASP A 660 11.82 -14.02 -3.57
CA ASP A 660 11.07 -14.60 -2.45
C ASP A 660 10.58 -13.52 -1.47
N ARG A 661 11.43 -12.51 -1.20
CA ARG A 661 11.03 -11.33 -0.42
C ARG A 661 9.91 -10.55 -1.10
N LEU A 662 10.00 -10.30 -2.41
CA LEU A 662 8.94 -9.61 -3.18
C LEU A 662 7.64 -10.41 -3.18
N LYS A 663 7.71 -11.75 -3.29
CA LYS A 663 6.54 -12.62 -3.21
C LYS A 663 5.84 -12.53 -1.84
N LYS A 664 6.60 -12.53 -0.75
CA LYS A 664 6.08 -12.34 0.61
C LYS A 664 5.45 -10.96 0.80
N ILE A 665 6.09 -9.90 0.32
CA ILE A 665 5.55 -8.53 0.36
C ILE A 665 4.25 -8.47 -0.45
N GLY A 666 4.24 -9.08 -1.64
CA GLY A 666 3.08 -9.11 -2.51
C GLY A 666 1.87 -9.78 -1.88
N ALA A 667 2.04 -10.73 -0.96
CA ALA A 667 0.92 -11.40 -0.28
C ALA A 667 0.21 -10.51 0.75
N ILE A 668 0.86 -9.46 1.26
CA ILE A 668 0.31 -8.59 2.30
C ILE A 668 -0.65 -7.58 1.65
N ARG A 669 -1.92 -7.58 2.07
CA ARG A 669 -2.92 -6.60 1.63
C ARG A 669 -2.71 -5.28 2.39
N ASN A 670 -1.71 -4.51 1.94
CA ASN A 670 -1.35 -3.20 2.50
C ASN A 670 -0.83 -2.28 1.37
N TYR A 671 -1.24 -1.01 1.36
CA TYR A 671 -0.86 -0.05 0.31
C TYR A 671 0.66 0.10 0.20
N VAL A 672 1.36 0.17 1.33
CA VAL A 672 2.82 0.31 1.35
C VAL A 672 3.47 -0.95 0.79
N ALA A 673 2.96 -2.13 1.14
CA ALA A 673 3.46 -3.40 0.61
C ALA A 673 3.27 -3.47 -0.92
N TYR A 674 2.11 -3.07 -1.43
CA TYR A 674 1.86 -2.99 -2.88
C TYR A 674 2.83 -2.02 -3.58
N ARG A 675 3.06 -0.82 -3.02
CA ARG A 675 4.05 0.13 -3.57
C ARG A 675 5.48 -0.42 -3.53
N GLN A 676 5.84 -1.15 -2.47
CA GLN A 676 7.14 -1.81 -2.36
C GLN A 676 7.30 -2.94 -3.37
N LEU A 677 6.25 -3.73 -3.62
CA LEU A 677 6.23 -4.75 -4.67
C LEU A 677 6.45 -4.12 -6.05
N LEU A 678 5.71 -3.07 -6.40
CA LEU A 678 5.82 -2.39 -7.69
C LEU A 678 7.23 -1.87 -7.95
N ARG A 679 7.77 -1.07 -7.00
CA ARG A 679 9.14 -0.54 -7.10
C ARG A 679 10.19 -1.66 -7.09
N GLY A 680 9.93 -2.72 -6.33
CA GLY A 680 10.81 -3.89 -6.24
C GLY A 680 10.88 -4.65 -7.55
N ALA A 681 9.73 -4.94 -8.17
CA ALA A 681 9.64 -5.62 -9.46
C ALA A 681 10.29 -4.80 -10.59
N GLU A 682 10.10 -3.48 -10.62
CA GLU A 682 10.77 -2.58 -11.59
C GLU A 682 12.29 -2.61 -11.42
N LYS A 683 12.79 -2.41 -10.20
CA LYS A 683 14.24 -2.48 -9.90
C LYS A 683 14.82 -3.84 -10.23
N PHE A 684 14.10 -4.90 -9.90
CA PHE A 684 14.52 -6.26 -10.18
C PHE A 684 14.66 -6.51 -11.68
N LYS A 685 13.69 -6.05 -12.47
CA LYS A 685 13.73 -6.11 -13.94
C LYS A 685 14.97 -5.41 -14.49
N GLU A 686 15.27 -4.20 -14.02
CA GLU A 686 16.47 -3.46 -14.44
C GLU A 686 17.76 -4.20 -14.06
N GLN A 687 17.83 -4.77 -12.86
CA GLN A 687 18.96 -5.57 -12.41
C GLN A 687 19.14 -6.83 -13.27
N LEU A 688 18.06 -7.55 -13.56
CA LEU A 688 18.07 -8.73 -14.42
C LEU A 688 18.52 -8.37 -15.84
N ASP A 689 17.96 -7.32 -16.44
CA ASP A 689 18.33 -6.86 -17.78
C ASP A 689 19.80 -6.44 -17.86
N ASN A 690 20.30 -5.74 -16.84
CA ASN A 690 21.70 -5.33 -16.77
C ASN A 690 22.62 -6.54 -16.60
N GLN A 691 22.27 -7.50 -15.75
CA GLN A 691 23.05 -8.72 -15.58
C GLN A 691 23.08 -9.56 -16.86
N VAL A 692 21.94 -9.73 -17.53
CA VAL A 692 21.87 -10.44 -18.82
C VAL A 692 22.74 -9.73 -19.87
N LYS A 693 22.71 -8.39 -19.94
CA LYS A 693 23.59 -7.63 -20.85
C LYS A 693 25.07 -7.81 -20.53
N LEU A 694 25.46 -7.83 -19.25
CA LEU A 694 26.84 -8.04 -18.83
C LEU A 694 27.33 -9.45 -19.19
N GLU A 695 26.52 -10.47 -18.92
CA GLU A 695 26.86 -11.85 -19.25
C GLU A 695 26.87 -12.08 -20.76
N VAL A 696 25.96 -11.48 -21.55
CA VAL A 696 26.03 -11.55 -23.01
C VAL A 696 27.32 -10.93 -23.54
N ARG A 697 27.78 -9.80 -22.98
CA ARG A 697 29.07 -9.21 -23.34
C ARG A 697 30.24 -10.12 -22.95
N ARG A 698 30.19 -10.73 -21.76
CA ARG A 698 31.21 -11.69 -21.32
C ARG A 698 31.26 -12.89 -22.26
N VAL A 699 30.11 -13.50 -22.57
CA VAL A 699 29.99 -14.62 -23.52
C VAL A 699 30.59 -14.25 -24.87
N ASN A 700 30.23 -13.08 -25.43
CA ASN A 700 30.77 -12.66 -26.72
C ASN A 700 32.29 -12.45 -26.68
N GLY A 701 32.82 -11.78 -25.65
CA GLY A 701 34.26 -11.57 -25.49
C GLY A 701 35.02 -12.88 -25.28
N THR A 702 34.48 -13.80 -24.47
CA THR A 702 35.06 -15.13 -24.28
C THR A 702 35.01 -15.92 -25.59
N VAL A 703 33.91 -15.89 -26.33
CA VAL A 703 33.78 -16.56 -27.64
C VAL A 703 34.80 -16.00 -28.64
N GLU A 704 35.04 -14.69 -28.67
CA GLU A 704 36.09 -14.07 -29.50
C GLU A 704 37.47 -14.59 -29.10
N PHE A 705 37.80 -14.59 -27.80
CA PHE A 705 39.05 -15.12 -27.27
C PHE A 705 39.25 -16.62 -27.58
N LEU A 706 38.22 -17.45 -27.40
CA LEU A 706 38.27 -18.88 -27.73
C LEU A 706 38.38 -19.09 -29.24
N THR A 707 37.75 -18.24 -30.07
CA THR A 707 37.91 -18.26 -31.52
C THR A 707 39.37 -18.00 -31.91
N GLU A 708 40.04 -17.03 -31.28
CA GLU A 708 41.46 -16.75 -31.51
C GLU A 708 42.34 -17.93 -31.12
N ARG A 709 42.14 -18.50 -29.92
CA ARG A 709 42.87 -19.71 -29.47
C ARG A 709 42.70 -20.88 -30.44
N ILE A 710 41.48 -21.12 -30.93
CA ILE A 710 41.22 -22.19 -31.90
C ILE A 710 41.89 -21.91 -33.24
N LYS A 711 41.91 -20.65 -33.71
CA LYS A 711 42.64 -20.27 -34.94
C LYS A 711 44.14 -20.52 -34.79
N GLU A 712 44.73 -20.23 -33.63
CA GLU A 712 46.13 -20.56 -33.34
C GLU A 712 46.37 -22.07 -33.37
N ILE A 713 45.53 -22.85 -32.69
CA ILE A 713 45.58 -24.31 -32.68
C ILE A 713 45.43 -24.88 -34.10
N GLN A 714 44.52 -24.32 -34.92
CA GLN A 714 44.32 -24.71 -36.31
C GLN A 714 45.56 -24.44 -37.16
N LYS A 715 46.12 -23.23 -37.04
CA LYS A 715 47.37 -22.87 -37.72
C LYS A 715 48.41 -23.89 -37.35
N GLU A 716 48.67 -24.12 -36.07
CA GLU A 716 49.71 -25.04 -35.63
C GLU A 716 49.48 -26.50 -36.04
N ALA A 717 48.22 -26.97 -36.09
CA ALA A 717 47.87 -28.33 -36.52
C ALA A 717 47.94 -28.55 -38.03
N ALA A 718 47.68 -27.52 -38.85
CA ALA A 718 47.75 -27.61 -40.32
C ALA A 718 49.15 -28.02 -40.83
N TRP A 719 50.19 -27.84 -40.01
CA TRP A 719 51.59 -28.18 -40.34
C TRP A 719 51.98 -29.63 -39.98
N PHE A 720 51.03 -30.49 -39.59
CA PHE A 720 51.35 -31.84 -39.14
C PHE A 720 51.37 -32.87 -40.30
N PRO A 721 52.47 -33.59 -40.54
CA PRO A 721 52.68 -34.37 -41.76
C PRO A 721 51.95 -35.74 -41.81
N PHE A 722 51.28 -36.18 -40.74
CA PHE A 722 50.62 -37.49 -40.67
C PHE A 722 49.11 -37.37 -40.40
N PRO A 723 48.25 -37.46 -41.43
CA PRO A 723 46.80 -37.28 -41.29
C PRO A 723 46.10 -38.30 -40.38
N SER A 724 46.63 -39.53 -40.27
CA SER A 724 46.00 -40.62 -39.51
C SER A 724 46.01 -40.38 -37.99
N LEU A 725 46.99 -39.63 -37.48
CA LEU A 725 47.12 -39.26 -36.06
C LEU A 725 46.25 -38.04 -35.68
N LEU A 726 45.65 -37.35 -36.66
CA LEU A 726 44.81 -36.16 -36.46
C LEU A 726 43.32 -36.47 -36.33
N ARG A 727 42.88 -37.74 -36.42
CA ARG A 727 41.45 -38.08 -36.45
C ARG A 727 40.70 -37.64 -35.19
N ASP A 728 41.24 -37.96 -34.01
CA ASP A 728 40.63 -37.56 -32.74
C ASP A 728 40.80 -36.07 -32.44
N PHE A 729 41.89 -35.47 -32.93
CA PHE A 729 42.13 -34.03 -32.86
C PHE A 729 41.10 -33.25 -33.69
N ASN A 730 40.83 -33.69 -34.93
CA ASN A 730 39.83 -33.08 -35.81
C ASN A 730 38.40 -33.22 -35.26
N ARG A 731 38.10 -34.30 -34.53
CA ARG A 731 36.79 -34.46 -33.87
C ARG A 731 36.59 -33.39 -32.80
N ASP A 732 37.56 -33.24 -31.89
CA ASP A 732 37.49 -32.26 -30.80
C ASP A 732 37.54 -30.81 -31.35
N PHE A 733 38.32 -30.57 -32.41
CA PHE A 733 38.38 -29.29 -33.12
C PHE A 733 37.05 -28.91 -33.79
N ASN A 734 36.45 -29.84 -34.54
CA ASN A 734 35.16 -29.61 -35.21
C ASN A 734 34.05 -29.36 -34.19
N PHE A 735 34.07 -30.06 -33.05
CA PHE A 735 33.13 -29.81 -31.96
C PHE A 735 33.23 -28.35 -31.47
N CYS A 736 34.44 -27.86 -31.16
CA CYS A 736 34.63 -26.48 -30.72
C CYS A 736 34.17 -25.46 -31.77
N VAL A 737 34.49 -25.67 -33.05
CA VAL A 737 34.08 -24.78 -34.15
C VAL A 737 32.56 -24.76 -34.34
N GLU A 738 31.91 -25.93 -34.31
CA GLU A 738 30.46 -26.06 -34.43
C GLU A 738 29.75 -25.32 -33.29
N LYS A 739 30.18 -25.52 -32.05
CA LYS A 739 29.58 -24.87 -30.88
C LYS A 739 29.82 -23.36 -30.87
N ILE A 740 31.01 -22.88 -31.25
CA ILE A 740 31.27 -21.44 -31.38
C ILE A 740 30.37 -20.80 -32.45
N ASN A 741 30.23 -21.44 -33.61
CA ASN A 741 29.35 -20.94 -34.66
C ASN A 741 27.88 -20.96 -34.24
N TRP A 742 27.47 -21.98 -33.49
CA TRP A 742 26.15 -22.03 -32.88
C TRP A 742 25.93 -20.84 -31.95
N ILE A 743 26.85 -20.54 -31.02
CA ILE A 743 26.71 -19.41 -30.10
C ILE A 743 26.64 -18.08 -30.86
N LYS A 744 27.45 -17.88 -31.91
CA LYS A 744 27.47 -16.64 -32.71
C LYS A 744 26.21 -16.39 -33.54
N THR A 745 25.49 -17.44 -33.92
CA THR A 745 24.31 -17.34 -34.79
C THR A 745 22.98 -17.27 -34.04
N GLN A 746 22.97 -17.64 -32.75
CA GLN A 746 21.76 -17.68 -31.94
C GLN A 746 21.45 -16.36 -31.23
N GLN A 747 20.18 -16.17 -30.86
CA GLN A 747 19.77 -15.04 -30.01
C GLN A 747 20.05 -15.35 -28.54
N ILE A 748 21.24 -14.99 -28.06
CA ILE A 748 21.72 -15.22 -26.68
C ILE A 748 20.84 -14.52 -25.63
N LYS A 749 19.95 -13.60 -26.04
CA LYS A 749 18.96 -12.98 -25.13
C LYS A 749 17.83 -13.93 -24.70
N GLN A 750 17.56 -15.03 -25.41
CA GLN A 750 16.55 -16.00 -24.99
C GLN A 750 17.10 -16.91 -23.89
N ALA A 751 16.28 -17.22 -22.88
CA ALA A 751 16.72 -17.91 -21.66
C ALA A 751 17.39 -19.27 -21.92
N GLU A 752 16.78 -20.09 -22.77
CA GLU A 752 17.32 -21.42 -23.11
C GLU A 752 18.64 -21.34 -23.88
N ASN A 753 18.73 -20.41 -24.84
CA ASN A 753 19.93 -20.22 -25.64
C ASN A 753 21.07 -19.64 -24.79
N PHE A 754 20.74 -18.74 -23.86
CA PHE A 754 21.67 -18.18 -22.89
C PHE A 754 22.33 -19.28 -22.05
N ARG A 755 21.51 -20.14 -21.43
CA ARG A 755 22.01 -21.26 -20.62
C ARG A 755 22.85 -22.25 -21.41
N LYS A 756 22.38 -22.65 -22.59
CA LYS A 756 23.14 -23.53 -23.50
C LYS A 756 24.47 -22.91 -23.92
N SER A 757 24.51 -21.59 -24.13
CA SER A 757 25.75 -20.89 -24.48
C SER A 757 26.76 -20.93 -23.34
N LEU A 758 26.33 -20.72 -22.09
CA LEU A 758 27.20 -20.83 -20.91
C LEU A 758 27.78 -22.25 -20.77
N ASP A 759 26.95 -23.28 -20.90
CA ASP A 759 27.37 -24.69 -20.83
C ASP A 759 28.35 -25.05 -21.96
N PHE A 760 28.06 -24.62 -23.19
CA PHE A 760 28.97 -24.81 -24.32
C PHE A 760 30.31 -24.09 -24.13
N MET A 761 30.36 -22.91 -23.50
CA MET A 761 31.64 -22.24 -23.23
C MET A 761 32.53 -23.09 -22.33
N THR A 762 31.99 -23.65 -21.24
CA THR A 762 32.76 -24.51 -20.34
C THR A 762 33.28 -25.75 -21.07
N GLN A 763 32.44 -26.37 -21.90
CA GLN A 763 32.84 -27.53 -22.71
C GLN A 763 33.92 -27.16 -23.75
N ILE A 764 33.79 -26.01 -24.42
CA ILE A 764 34.78 -25.53 -25.40
C ILE A 764 36.13 -25.29 -24.72
N GLU A 765 36.16 -24.69 -23.53
CA GLU A 765 37.39 -24.45 -22.77
C GLU A 765 38.10 -25.77 -22.43
N ASP A 766 37.38 -26.76 -21.89
CA ASP A 766 37.92 -28.09 -21.57
C ASP A 766 38.49 -28.80 -22.80
N HIS A 767 37.78 -28.72 -23.93
CA HIS A 767 38.23 -29.29 -25.19
C HIS A 767 39.43 -28.54 -25.78
N ILE A 768 39.48 -27.21 -25.69
CA ILE A 768 40.64 -26.41 -26.12
C ILE A 768 41.88 -26.75 -25.29
N ASP A 769 41.75 -26.89 -23.97
CA ASP A 769 42.87 -27.26 -23.11
C ASP A 769 43.38 -28.67 -23.43
N THR A 770 42.45 -29.58 -23.74
CA THR A 770 42.79 -30.93 -24.23
C THR A 770 43.51 -30.87 -25.58
N LEU A 771 43.03 -30.04 -26.51
CA LEU A 771 43.66 -29.81 -27.82
C LEU A 771 45.07 -29.23 -27.66
N GLN A 772 45.29 -28.27 -26.76
CA GLN A 772 46.61 -27.70 -26.48
C GLN A 772 47.58 -28.75 -25.92
N LYS A 773 47.15 -29.57 -24.96
CA LYS A 773 47.97 -30.68 -24.43
C LYS A 773 48.35 -31.67 -25.53
N LYS A 774 47.38 -32.08 -26.36
CA LYS A 774 47.62 -32.96 -27.51
C LYS A 774 48.58 -32.30 -28.51
N LEU A 775 48.44 -31.01 -28.75
CA LEU A 775 49.29 -30.28 -29.69
C LEU A 775 50.76 -30.26 -29.25
N VAL A 776 51.04 -30.12 -27.94
CA VAL A 776 52.42 -30.26 -27.41
C VAL A 776 52.99 -31.64 -27.72
N THR A 777 52.21 -32.71 -27.52
CA THR A 777 52.66 -34.07 -27.84
C THR A 777 52.90 -34.26 -29.34
N LEU A 778 52.02 -33.73 -30.19
CA LEU A 778 52.18 -33.75 -31.65
C LEU A 778 53.41 -32.94 -32.09
N ARG A 779 53.69 -31.81 -31.44
CA ARG A 779 54.89 -30.98 -31.70
C ARG A 779 56.18 -31.77 -31.44
N ILE A 780 56.23 -32.52 -30.34
CA ILE A 780 57.37 -33.38 -30.00
C ILE A 780 57.56 -34.49 -31.05
N ILE A 781 56.47 -35.16 -31.46
CA ILE A 781 56.52 -36.22 -32.47
C ILE A 781 56.95 -35.67 -33.84
N ARG A 782 56.43 -34.52 -34.25
CA ARG A 782 56.80 -33.85 -35.50
C ARG A 782 58.27 -33.46 -35.50
N ASP A 783 58.73 -32.79 -34.45
CA ASP A 783 60.11 -32.32 -34.38
C ASP A 783 61.08 -33.50 -34.31
N GLY A 784 60.72 -34.59 -33.62
CA GLY A 784 61.49 -35.84 -33.63
C GLY A 784 61.53 -36.53 -34.99
N THR A 785 60.41 -36.61 -35.70
CA THR A 785 60.36 -37.23 -37.04
C THR A 785 61.10 -36.42 -38.11
N LEU A 786 60.95 -35.09 -38.12
CA LEU A 786 61.73 -34.21 -38.99
C LEU A 786 63.23 -34.30 -38.71
N PHE A 787 63.62 -34.42 -37.44
CA PHE A 787 65.01 -34.61 -37.04
C PHE A 787 65.57 -35.93 -37.60
N VAL A 788 64.83 -37.03 -37.46
CA VAL A 788 65.23 -38.35 -38.00
C VAL A 788 65.31 -38.35 -39.53
N LEU A 789 64.36 -37.71 -40.23
CA LEU A 789 64.39 -37.61 -41.69
C LEU A 789 65.59 -36.79 -42.20
N MET A 790 65.90 -35.66 -41.55
CA MET A 790 67.08 -34.85 -41.90
C MET A 790 68.40 -35.55 -41.57
N LEU A 791 68.45 -36.28 -40.45
CA LEU A 791 69.59 -37.11 -40.07
C LEU A 791 69.80 -38.22 -41.09
N GLY A 792 68.74 -38.92 -41.51
CA GLY A 792 68.81 -39.96 -42.53
C GLY A 792 69.32 -39.44 -43.88
N LYS A 793 68.80 -38.30 -44.36
CA LYS A 793 69.27 -37.69 -45.62
C LYS A 793 70.73 -37.26 -45.55
N SER A 794 71.13 -36.62 -44.45
CA SER A 794 72.52 -36.18 -44.26
C SER A 794 73.46 -37.37 -44.09
N PHE A 795 72.99 -38.44 -43.43
CA PHE A 795 73.72 -39.70 -43.25
C PHE A 795 73.98 -40.36 -44.59
N ILE A 796 72.95 -40.57 -45.42
CA ILE A 796 73.08 -41.16 -46.76
C ILE A 796 74.10 -40.37 -47.61
N TRP A 797 74.08 -39.05 -47.54
CA TRP A 797 75.01 -38.23 -48.31
C TRP A 797 76.46 -38.36 -47.81
N PHE A 798 76.69 -38.33 -46.50
CA PHE A 798 78.02 -38.56 -45.93
C PHE A 798 78.52 -39.98 -46.17
N GLU A 799 77.63 -40.96 -46.13
CA GLU A 799 77.91 -42.36 -46.44
C GLU A 799 78.33 -42.54 -47.90
N LEU A 800 77.60 -41.92 -48.84
CA LEU A 800 77.95 -41.93 -50.27
C LEU A 800 79.31 -41.31 -50.55
N VAL A 801 79.61 -40.17 -49.91
CA VAL A 801 80.92 -39.53 -50.02
C VAL A 801 82.01 -40.39 -49.38
N GLY A 802 81.75 -40.96 -48.21
CA GLY A 802 82.67 -41.87 -47.51
C GLY A 802 82.99 -43.12 -48.31
N LEU A 803 81.98 -43.77 -48.87
CA LEU A 803 82.11 -44.94 -49.76
C LEU A 803 82.84 -44.58 -51.05
N GLY A 804 82.51 -43.44 -51.68
CA GLY A 804 83.19 -42.97 -52.90
C GLY A 804 84.67 -42.66 -52.66
N LEU A 805 84.99 -42.04 -51.52
CA LEU A 805 86.38 -41.81 -51.10
C LEU A 805 87.09 -43.13 -50.79
N ALA A 806 86.45 -44.08 -50.11
CA ALA A 806 87.04 -45.40 -49.86
C ALA A 806 87.33 -46.14 -51.18
N LEU A 807 86.41 -46.06 -52.14
CA LEU A 807 86.51 -46.74 -53.43
C LEU A 807 87.59 -46.14 -54.35
N MET A 808 87.93 -44.85 -54.18
CA MET A 808 89.07 -44.22 -54.86
C MET A 808 90.38 -44.33 -54.08
N ALA A 809 90.33 -44.17 -52.75
CA ALA A 809 91.51 -44.12 -51.89
C ALA A 809 92.20 -45.48 -51.78
N VAL A 810 91.45 -46.59 -51.73
CA VAL A 810 92.04 -47.93 -51.66
C VAL A 810 92.83 -48.27 -52.94
N PRO A 811 92.30 -48.10 -54.17
CA PRO A 811 93.07 -48.30 -55.40
C PRO A 811 94.21 -47.29 -55.58
N ALA A 812 94.01 -46.01 -55.25
CA ALA A 812 95.05 -45.00 -55.34
C ALA A 812 96.20 -45.29 -54.36
N PHE A 813 95.89 -45.69 -53.12
CA PHE A 813 96.87 -46.10 -52.13
C PHE A 813 97.68 -47.30 -52.64
N LEU A 814 97.01 -48.31 -53.23
CA LEU A 814 97.68 -49.48 -53.84
C LEU A 814 98.55 -49.11 -55.06
N TYR A 815 98.14 -48.12 -55.86
CA TYR A 815 98.92 -47.64 -57.01
C TYR A 815 100.19 -46.88 -56.58
N PHE A 816 100.06 -45.94 -55.63
CA PHE A 816 101.20 -45.14 -55.16
C PHE A 816 102.16 -45.92 -54.24
N THR A 817 101.73 -47.02 -53.63
CA THR A 817 102.56 -47.86 -52.75
C THR A 817 103.21 -49.04 -53.48
N HIS A 818 103.07 -49.16 -54.80
CA HIS A 818 103.60 -50.27 -55.60
C HIS A 818 105.14 -50.41 -55.50
N GLY A 819 105.87 -49.34 -55.17
CA GLY A 819 107.34 -49.33 -55.04
C GLY A 819 107.89 -49.39 -53.61
N VAL A 820 107.06 -49.57 -52.58
CA VAL A 820 107.48 -49.56 -51.17
C VAL A 820 107.49 -50.99 -50.63
N GLU A 821 108.68 -51.61 -50.56
CA GLU A 821 108.86 -52.91 -49.91
C GLU A 821 109.35 -52.73 -48.46
N GLY A 822 108.69 -53.39 -47.49
CA GLY A 822 109.11 -53.43 -46.08
C GLY A 822 108.14 -52.84 -45.03
N SER A 823 106.91 -52.41 -45.39
CA SER A 823 105.92 -51.92 -44.43
C SER A 823 104.81 -52.95 -44.16
N TRP A 824 104.71 -53.43 -42.92
CA TRP A 824 103.70 -54.42 -42.48
C TRP A 824 102.25 -53.97 -42.77
N ILE A 825 101.97 -52.67 -42.71
CA ILE A 825 100.64 -52.10 -43.00
C ILE A 825 100.30 -52.24 -44.49
N VAL A 826 101.28 -52.01 -45.37
CA VAL A 826 101.10 -52.12 -46.82
C VAL A 826 100.89 -53.57 -47.22
N ASP A 827 101.65 -54.52 -46.64
CA ASP A 827 101.51 -55.95 -46.93
C ASP A 827 100.19 -56.54 -46.43
N THR A 828 99.69 -56.09 -45.27
CA THR A 828 98.39 -56.52 -44.72
C THR A 828 97.22 -56.03 -45.58
N ILE A 829 97.28 -54.79 -46.06
CA ILE A 829 96.28 -54.23 -46.99
C ILE A 829 96.33 -54.95 -48.35
N ARG A 830 97.51 -55.38 -48.81
CA ARG A 830 97.70 -56.07 -50.09
C ARG A 830 97.22 -57.53 -50.07
N THR A 831 97.37 -58.23 -48.94
CA THR A 831 96.97 -59.64 -48.78
C THR A 831 95.50 -59.81 -48.37
N GLN A 832 94.91 -58.88 -47.61
CA GLN A 832 93.53 -58.94 -47.14
C GLN A 832 92.71 -57.73 -47.60
N GLN A 833 92.80 -57.39 -48.88
CA GLN A 833 92.13 -56.24 -49.50
C GLN A 833 90.62 -56.19 -49.16
N TRP A 834 89.96 -57.33 -49.13
CA TRP A 834 88.53 -57.42 -48.90
C TRP A 834 88.13 -57.14 -47.44
N GLU A 835 88.82 -57.74 -46.47
CA GLU A 835 88.53 -57.55 -45.03
C GLU A 835 88.90 -56.15 -44.54
N PHE A 836 90.00 -55.57 -45.04
CA PHE A 836 90.37 -54.19 -44.75
C PHE A 836 89.35 -53.18 -45.31
N THR A 837 88.88 -53.41 -46.54
CA THR A 837 87.85 -52.55 -47.15
C THR A 837 86.55 -52.62 -46.35
N LYS A 838 86.12 -53.81 -45.89
CA LYS A 838 84.95 -53.94 -45.00
C LYS A 838 85.12 -53.19 -43.67
N GLY A 839 86.27 -53.34 -43.01
CA GLY A 839 86.56 -52.65 -41.75
C GLY A 839 86.57 -51.12 -41.90
N LEU A 840 87.17 -50.62 -43.00
CA LEU A 840 87.19 -49.20 -43.33
C LEU A 840 85.78 -48.65 -43.59
N VAL A 841 84.95 -49.39 -44.33
CA VAL A 841 83.55 -49.00 -44.58
C VAL A 841 82.77 -48.90 -43.27
N ILE A 842 82.87 -49.87 -42.36
CA ILE A 842 82.16 -49.84 -41.08
C ILE A 842 82.57 -48.62 -40.24
N ILE A 843 83.86 -48.30 -40.15
CA ILE A 843 84.36 -47.13 -39.41
C ILE A 843 83.86 -45.83 -40.06
N LEU A 844 83.90 -45.75 -41.38
CA LEU A 844 83.38 -44.61 -42.13
C LEU A 844 81.87 -44.44 -41.91
N SER A 845 81.09 -45.51 -41.84
CA SER A 845 79.66 -45.43 -41.56
C SER A 845 79.36 -44.92 -40.15
N VAL A 846 80.11 -45.37 -39.14
CA VAL A 846 79.97 -44.87 -37.76
C VAL A 846 80.31 -43.38 -37.67
N LEU A 847 81.39 -42.94 -38.35
CA LEU A 847 81.78 -41.54 -38.43
C LEU A 847 80.75 -40.70 -39.21
N ALA A 848 80.22 -41.22 -40.33
CA ALA A 848 79.18 -40.55 -41.11
C ALA A 848 77.91 -40.34 -40.29
N LEU A 849 77.53 -41.30 -39.44
CA LEU A 849 76.39 -41.18 -38.53
C LEU A 849 76.62 -40.10 -37.47
N LEU A 850 77.81 -40.11 -36.83
CA LEU A 850 78.19 -39.10 -35.83
C LEU A 850 78.21 -37.67 -36.42
N PHE A 851 78.86 -37.50 -37.57
CA PHE A 851 78.91 -36.20 -38.26
C PHE A 851 77.53 -35.76 -38.77
N SER A 852 76.70 -36.70 -39.25
CA SER A 852 75.32 -36.42 -39.64
C SER A 852 74.47 -35.97 -38.45
N ALA A 853 74.61 -36.60 -37.29
CA ALA A 853 73.91 -36.23 -36.07
C ALA A 853 74.31 -34.82 -35.61
N VAL A 854 75.63 -34.51 -35.57
CA VAL A 854 76.13 -33.18 -35.19
C VAL A 854 75.69 -32.10 -36.19
N LYS A 855 75.79 -32.36 -37.50
CA LYS A 855 75.36 -31.41 -38.54
C LYS A 855 73.87 -31.16 -38.49
N THR A 856 73.08 -32.23 -38.29
CA THR A 856 71.62 -32.11 -38.16
C THR A 856 71.29 -31.32 -36.91
N ALA A 857 71.90 -31.59 -35.76
CA ALA A 857 71.67 -30.84 -34.51
C ALA A 857 72.01 -29.35 -34.62
N LEU A 858 73.17 -29.00 -35.19
CA LEU A 858 73.60 -27.60 -35.36
C LEU A 858 72.75 -26.83 -36.39
N GLY A 859 72.25 -27.51 -37.43
CA GLY A 859 71.45 -26.90 -38.50
C GLY A 859 69.95 -27.03 -38.34
N PHE A 860 69.45 -27.79 -37.34
CA PHE A 860 68.05 -28.18 -37.22
C PHE A 860 67.14 -26.96 -37.09
N GLU A 861 67.43 -26.07 -36.15
CA GLU A 861 66.63 -24.87 -35.88
C GLU A 861 66.52 -23.95 -37.11
N LYS A 862 67.65 -23.72 -37.79
CA LYS A 862 67.70 -22.84 -38.97
C LYS A 862 66.93 -23.45 -40.15
N LYS A 863 67.15 -24.73 -40.46
CA LYS A 863 66.43 -25.42 -41.55
C LYS A 863 64.96 -25.63 -41.25
N LYS A 864 64.62 -25.88 -39.99
CA LYS A 864 63.24 -25.95 -39.52
C LYS A 864 62.53 -24.63 -39.80
N ARG A 865 63.14 -23.48 -39.49
CA ARG A 865 62.59 -22.15 -39.84
C ARG A 865 62.46 -21.94 -41.35
N GLU A 866 63.50 -22.23 -42.13
CA GLU A 866 63.46 -22.08 -43.60
C GLU A 866 62.37 -22.96 -44.26
N MET A 867 62.23 -24.22 -43.83
CA MET A 867 61.17 -25.11 -44.33
C MET A 867 59.77 -24.61 -43.93
N PHE A 868 59.64 -23.96 -42.77
CA PHE A 868 58.38 -23.40 -42.33
C PHE A 868 58.01 -22.12 -43.09
N GLU A 869 58.98 -21.24 -43.37
CA GLU A 869 58.76 -20.02 -44.16
C GLU A 869 58.38 -20.34 -45.63
N GLN A 870 59.05 -21.32 -46.25
CA GLN A 870 58.74 -21.72 -47.64
C GLN A 870 57.34 -22.34 -47.79
N LEU A 871 56.93 -23.21 -46.86
CA LEU A 871 55.58 -23.79 -46.90
C LEU A 871 54.49 -22.77 -46.53
N GLU A 872 54.80 -21.75 -45.72
CA GLU A 872 53.86 -20.67 -45.41
C GLU A 872 53.56 -19.79 -46.63
N GLU A 873 54.55 -19.57 -47.49
CA GLU A 873 54.32 -18.98 -48.82
C GLU A 873 53.45 -19.89 -49.70
N GLU A 874 53.70 -21.19 -49.75
CA GLU A 874 52.89 -22.13 -50.55
C GLU A 874 51.42 -22.19 -50.08
N LEU A 875 51.17 -22.30 -48.77
CA LEU A 875 49.79 -22.35 -48.25
C LEU A 875 49.04 -21.03 -48.43
N ARG A 876 49.73 -19.87 -48.41
CA ARG A 876 49.14 -18.58 -48.78
C ARG A 876 48.68 -18.53 -50.22
N THR A 877 49.30 -19.29 -51.12
CA THR A 877 48.88 -19.38 -52.53
C THR A 877 47.72 -20.36 -52.77
N VAL A 878 47.51 -21.33 -51.87
CA VAL A 878 46.52 -22.42 -52.04
C VAL A 878 45.21 -22.17 -51.28
N ALA A 879 45.17 -21.34 -50.25
CA ALA A 879 43.95 -21.12 -49.47
C ALA A 879 42.91 -20.23 -50.20
N PRO A 880 41.69 -20.72 -50.50
CA PRO A 880 40.60 -19.84 -50.89
C PRO A 880 40.20 -18.97 -49.70
N LYS A 881 39.99 -17.67 -49.93
CA LYS A 881 39.42 -16.73 -48.95
C LYS A 881 38.06 -17.25 -48.45
N ARG A 882 38.04 -18.01 -47.36
CA ARG A 882 36.87 -18.28 -46.53
C ARG A 882 37.30 -18.39 -45.08
N TYR A 883 37.30 -17.27 -44.38
CA TYR A 883 36.50 -16.96 -43.19
C TYR A 883 36.58 -15.47 -42.92
#